data_AF-A0A6M3JBN0-F1
#
_entry.id   AF-A0A6M3JBN0-F1
#
_cell.length_a   1.000
_cell.length_b   1.000
_cell.length_c   1.000
_cell.angle_alpha   90.00
_cell.angle_beta   90.00
_cell.angle_gamma   90.00
#
_symmetry.space_group_name_H-M   'P 1'
#
loop_
_entity.id
_entity.type
_entity.pdbx_description
1 polymer ?
#
loop_
_entity_poly.entity_id
_entity_poly.type
_entity_poly.pdbx_seq_one_letter_code
_entity_poly.pdbx_strand_id
1 'polypeptide(L)'
;MVAVDTETVSLEDKSMIGLALAPNPDYAVWFSEDSPYLHIALSILRDPKVTKLFHNCVPISYRALTKNGFKSWKELSIGDYVMGYNQNLNVCYWTKILDIIPPKPMVMVSFGNKRIKLRATKNHRWYGTKTTSYPKYEQCSSQFTTQELLKDKIHSITLSAPCINPGELSLSTEEVKIIAWILTDGNINWKGNSPSTFINQSINSPFLEDIIELTKEYTTSIYKQKYCGLDEVWRFHLNANMVRRLYHKAHLLDWSLEKFILALSPENRRVFMDTVHDAEGWEVGNTKLISQNNGEKLDCFQLGAFLEGYSPHINREYRKNRVLTLKRPILSGQHLKKFAESEEDGWCITTESGNWIAKGDGEIFITGNSKFDFDVLEPFGIDETNFEDSLILAYTLNLPQKLYNLGAYLGKQVPAKFFNFEFPKTRGYTNLDLWNSDPDFLLQKCCVDASLTYWCWEKLKSQIVESYYIDRNVVHSLRHMEHMGVRINQESVAEFYYELDEQVTYLRQLIQTKGCDPNSNQQIGIALAQKGWRLPYTKSKKQLKVNEKTLQNIDDPLAQSVLVYREKAKVLSTYIKPLLGLERAYTHYNNTRVITGRLSSSDPINMQNIPLGIRVVFLADDGSLVFALDASQIELRTLAYLAQDKVMLAAFASGRDIHRETMDKMGITANMSNQVEARRLAKVLNFATAYLGEEETIIENAKKEGIRITPIQATDFRHRYFETYTGIRDYVYNQREWIINYGYVQTLFGRVRRVDPIRMANPHSRESVIREMFNMPVQGTAAEIIKKMMARVVNYDLRIQVHDEMIFDGKCPPISLFTGLAPFETPLTLKVGESWGDMREIKIGGV
;
A
#
# COMPACT_ATOMS: atom_id res chain seq x y z
N MET A 1 -8.04 33.24 -9.19
CA MET A 1 -7.17 32.04 -9.20
C MET A 1 -6.02 32.29 -8.26
N VAL A 2 -5.74 31.33 -7.38
CA VAL A 2 -4.66 31.32 -6.39
C VAL A 2 -4.22 29.86 -6.31
N ALA A 3 -2.93 29.55 -6.35
CA ALA A 3 -2.49 28.20 -6.00
C ALA A 3 -2.31 28.14 -4.48
N VAL A 4 -2.65 26.99 -3.90
CA VAL A 4 -2.51 26.77 -2.46
C VAL A 4 -1.49 25.66 -2.24
N ASP A 5 -0.83 25.74 -1.09
CA ASP A 5 -0.31 24.60 -0.36
C ASP A 5 -0.83 24.78 1.08
N THR A 6 -1.67 23.89 1.64
CA THR A 6 -1.77 23.84 3.12
C THR A 6 -0.75 22.86 3.62
N GLU A 7 -0.09 23.30 4.68
CA GLU A 7 0.74 22.41 5.44
C GLU A 7 0.00 22.13 6.74
N THR A 8 0.16 20.90 7.24
CA THR A 8 -0.85 20.20 8.01
C THR A 8 -0.27 19.16 8.92
N VAL A 9 -1.11 18.58 9.76
CA VAL A 9 -0.63 17.82 10.90
C VAL A 9 -0.29 16.35 10.54
N SER A 10 -0.61 15.79 9.38
CA SER A 10 0.07 14.61 8.74
C SER A 10 -0.67 14.19 7.47
N LEU A 11 -0.17 13.32 6.56
CA LEU A 11 -1.06 12.74 5.51
C LEU A 11 -2.17 11.83 6.09
N GLU A 12 -2.23 11.73 7.40
CA GLU A 12 -3.21 11.01 8.18
C GLU A 12 -4.02 11.95 9.08
N ASP A 13 -3.54 13.19 9.28
CA ASP A 13 -4.10 14.20 10.17
C ASP A 13 -4.40 15.49 9.43
N LYS A 14 -5.70 15.64 9.27
CA LYS A 14 -6.34 16.64 8.45
C LYS A 14 -6.55 17.96 9.24
N SER A 15 -5.82 18.16 10.33
CA SER A 15 -5.67 19.47 10.99
C SER A 15 -4.67 20.34 10.21
N MET A 16 -4.81 21.67 10.27
CA MET A 16 -4.06 22.63 9.45
C MET A 16 -3.13 23.50 10.30
N ILE A 17 -1.83 23.61 9.97
CA ILE A 17 -0.91 24.59 10.58
C ILE A 17 -1.12 25.95 9.96
N GLY A 18 -1.48 25.95 8.68
CA GLY A 18 -1.31 27.10 7.84
C GLY A 18 -1.29 26.77 6.36
N LEU A 19 -1.16 27.84 5.61
CA LEU A 19 -1.74 27.97 4.30
C LEU A 19 -0.91 28.96 3.48
N ALA A 20 -0.19 28.51 2.47
CA ALA A 20 0.35 29.42 1.45
C ALA A 20 -0.72 29.71 0.40
N LEU A 21 -0.90 30.99 0.08
CA LEU A 21 -1.65 31.49 -1.07
C LEU A 21 -0.67 32.10 -2.07
N ALA A 22 -0.47 31.46 -3.23
CA ALA A 22 0.29 32.00 -4.36
C ALA A 22 -0.67 32.63 -5.39
N PRO A 23 -0.84 33.96 -5.43
CA PRO A 23 -1.60 34.63 -6.50
C PRO A 23 -0.87 34.65 -7.86
N ASN A 24 0.42 34.32 -7.92
CA ASN A 24 1.19 34.16 -9.17
C ASN A 24 2.50 33.36 -8.90
N PRO A 25 3.28 32.97 -9.91
CA PRO A 25 4.52 32.20 -9.72
C PRO A 25 5.66 32.91 -8.98
N ASP A 26 5.58 34.23 -8.82
CA ASP A 26 6.64 35.08 -8.27
C ASP A 26 6.35 35.63 -6.88
N TYR A 27 5.14 35.42 -6.36
CA TYR A 27 4.73 35.86 -5.03
C TYR A 27 3.73 34.90 -4.40
N ALA A 28 3.99 34.54 -3.14
CA ALA A 28 3.08 33.77 -2.31
C ALA A 28 3.14 34.26 -0.86
N VAL A 29 2.03 34.09 -0.13
CA VAL A 29 1.85 34.56 1.25
C VAL A 29 1.40 33.40 2.13
N TRP A 30 2.14 33.13 3.20
CA TRP A 30 1.79 32.13 4.20
C TRP A 30 0.94 32.72 5.34
N PHE A 31 -0.01 31.94 5.83
CA PHE A 31 -0.86 32.23 6.98
C PHE A 31 -0.85 31.02 7.92
N SER A 32 -0.34 31.16 9.15
CA SER A 32 -0.42 30.12 10.19
C SER A 32 -1.81 30.01 10.86
N GLU A 33 -2.07 28.95 11.61
CA GLU A 33 -3.32 28.62 12.33
C GLU A 33 -3.71 29.78 13.25
N ASP A 34 -2.73 30.31 13.98
CA ASP A 34 -2.87 31.47 14.88
C ASP A 34 -2.78 32.84 14.19
N SER A 35 -2.59 32.91 12.87
CA SER A 35 -2.41 34.20 12.20
C SER A 35 -3.70 35.04 12.33
N PRO A 36 -3.63 36.29 12.83
CA PRO A 36 -4.81 37.15 12.92
C PRO A 36 -5.37 37.48 11.52
N TYR A 37 -4.63 37.20 10.44
CA TYR A 37 -5.05 37.35 9.05
C TYR A 37 -5.46 36.03 8.37
N LEU A 38 -5.34 34.86 9.03
CA LEU A 38 -5.79 33.58 8.46
C LEU A 38 -7.28 33.62 8.10
N HIS A 39 -8.12 34.30 8.89
CA HIS A 39 -9.53 34.47 8.57
C HIS A 39 -9.76 35.17 7.22
N ILE A 40 -8.82 36.04 6.79
CA ILE A 40 -8.85 36.69 5.47
C ILE A 40 -8.48 35.66 4.40
N ALA A 41 -7.42 34.88 4.59
CA ALA A 41 -7.03 33.81 3.66
C ALA A 41 -8.12 32.75 3.49
N LEU A 42 -8.76 32.32 4.58
CA LEU A 42 -9.93 31.43 4.56
C LEU A 42 -11.13 32.10 3.89
N SER A 43 -11.36 33.41 4.08
CA SER A 43 -12.42 34.14 3.34
C SER A 43 -12.15 34.20 1.83
N ILE A 44 -10.88 34.32 1.42
CA ILE A 44 -10.46 34.29 0.02
C ILE A 44 -10.68 32.90 -0.57
N LEU A 45 -10.37 31.83 0.17
CA LEU A 45 -10.62 30.45 -0.29
C LEU A 45 -12.10 30.01 -0.25
N ARG A 46 -12.92 30.68 0.57
CA ARG A 46 -14.39 30.53 0.60
C ARG A 46 -15.10 31.35 -0.48
N ASP A 47 -14.46 32.36 -1.09
CA ASP A 47 -15.05 33.01 -2.27
C ASP A 47 -15.07 31.99 -3.42
N PRO A 48 -16.24 31.64 -4.00
CA PRO A 48 -16.35 30.67 -5.09
C PRO A 48 -15.63 31.09 -6.39
N LYS A 49 -14.85 32.17 -6.38
CA LYS A 49 -13.95 32.65 -7.45
C LYS A 49 -12.47 32.18 -7.27
N VAL A 50 -12.12 31.33 -6.28
CA VAL A 50 -10.74 30.94 -5.88
C VAL A 50 -10.51 29.39 -5.82
N THR A 51 -9.35 28.82 -5.36
CA THR A 51 -8.75 27.53 -5.84
C THR A 51 -7.72 26.88 -4.82
N LYS A 52 -7.39 25.53 -4.76
CA LYS A 52 -6.62 24.84 -3.64
C LYS A 52 -5.71 23.54 -3.91
N LEU A 53 -4.52 23.27 -3.23
CA LEU A 53 -3.58 22.04 -3.17
C LEU A 53 -2.65 21.94 -1.85
N PHE A 54 -1.91 20.82 -1.45
CA PHE A 54 -1.41 20.46 -0.03
C PHE A 54 -0.49 19.11 0.25
N HIS A 55 0.23 18.75 1.44
CA HIS A 55 0.81 17.36 1.99
C HIS A 55 2.03 17.17 3.12
N ASN A 56 2.03 16.42 4.33
CA ASN A 56 3.12 15.54 5.13
C ASN A 56 3.29 15.36 6.77
N CYS A 57 4.14 14.48 7.51
CA CYS A 57 3.72 13.53 8.70
C CYS A 57 4.17 12.94 10.24
N VAL A 58 5.34 12.63 10.97
CA VAL A 58 5.57 12.21 12.50
C VAL A 58 6.67 12.97 13.44
N PRO A 59 7.40 12.60 14.59
CA PRO A 59 8.42 13.44 15.44
C PRO A 59 10.02 13.36 15.46
N ILE A 60 10.82 14.40 15.92
CA ILE A 60 12.30 14.68 15.61
C ILE A 60 13.28 13.70 16.18
N SER A 61 13.24 13.63 17.51
CA SER A 61 14.18 12.91 18.35
C SER A 61 14.18 11.41 18.05
N TYR A 62 13.23 11.00 17.21
CA TYR A 62 13.05 9.65 16.77
C TYR A 62 14.16 9.28 15.77
N ARG A 63 14.45 7.99 15.69
CA ARG A 63 15.45 7.43 14.77
C ARG A 63 14.84 6.21 14.11
N ALA A 64 14.93 6.09 12.79
CA ALA A 64 14.42 4.92 12.06
C ALA A 64 15.41 3.75 12.17
N LEU A 65 14.90 2.54 12.36
CA LEU A 65 15.72 1.33 12.49
C LEU A 65 16.26 0.88 11.12
N THR A 66 17.57 0.98 10.90
CA THR A 66 18.23 0.45 9.69
C THR A 66 19.07 -0.79 9.98
N LYS A 67 19.59 -1.43 8.91
CA LYS A 67 20.61 -2.49 9.00
C LYS A 67 21.89 -2.11 9.76
N ASN A 68 22.14 -0.83 10.00
CA ASN A 68 23.32 -0.35 10.72
C ASN A 68 22.94 0.38 12.03
N GLY A 69 21.89 -0.09 12.71
CA GLY A 69 21.35 0.53 13.93
C GLY A 69 20.34 1.65 13.63
N PHE A 70 19.97 2.38 14.67
CA PHE A 70 19.04 3.50 14.56
C PHE A 70 19.70 4.72 13.91
N LYS A 71 18.98 5.38 13.00
CA LYS A 71 19.45 6.56 12.26
C LYS A 71 18.44 7.70 12.30
N SER A 72 18.94 8.91 12.52
CA SER A 72 18.20 10.16 12.27
C SER A 72 18.05 10.40 10.76
N TRP A 73 17.21 11.35 10.38
CA TRP A 73 17.03 11.73 8.97
C TRP A 73 18.30 11.97 8.18
N LYS A 74 19.26 12.70 8.79
CA LYS A 74 20.51 13.15 8.16
C LYS A 74 21.36 11.99 7.65
N GLU A 75 21.15 10.81 8.21
CA GLU A 75 21.99 9.63 8.03
C GLU A 75 21.44 8.67 6.96
N LEU A 76 20.30 8.99 6.32
CA LEU A 76 19.54 8.09 5.45
C LEU A 76 19.30 8.71 4.04
N SER A 77 19.09 7.88 3.01
CA SER A 77 19.05 8.31 1.58
C SER A 77 18.10 7.49 0.69
N ILE A 78 17.50 8.10 -0.34
CA ILE A 78 16.45 7.46 -1.19
C ILE A 78 16.91 6.07 -1.66
N GLY A 79 16.13 5.04 -1.31
CA GLY A 79 16.45 3.65 -1.57
C GLY A 79 17.07 2.81 -0.45
N ASP A 80 17.46 3.36 0.71
CA ASP A 80 17.85 2.53 1.88
C ASP A 80 16.68 1.65 2.37
N TYR A 81 17.06 0.63 3.16
CA TYR A 81 16.13 -0.21 3.92
C TYR A 81 16.05 0.20 5.40
N VAL A 82 14.82 0.30 5.90
CA VAL A 82 14.51 0.29 7.34
C VAL A 82 13.67 -0.92 7.70
N MET A 83 13.53 -1.19 8.99
CA MET A 83 12.58 -2.17 9.47
C MET A 83 11.16 -1.59 9.34
N GLY A 84 10.29 -2.31 8.65
CA GLY A 84 8.84 -2.11 8.61
C GLY A 84 8.12 -3.27 9.31
N TYR A 85 6.79 -3.20 9.35
CA TYR A 85 5.94 -4.14 10.07
C TYR A 85 4.90 -4.77 9.14
N ASN A 86 4.73 -6.09 9.21
CA ASN A 86 3.65 -6.81 8.54
C ASN A 86 2.56 -7.16 9.55
N GLN A 87 1.43 -6.47 9.50
CA GLN A 87 0.32 -6.62 10.45
C GLN A 87 -0.34 -8.01 10.36
N ASN A 88 -0.46 -8.58 9.16
CA ASN A 88 -1.11 -9.89 8.94
C ASN A 88 -0.27 -11.06 9.44
N LEU A 89 1.06 -10.91 9.43
CA LEU A 89 2.01 -11.93 9.88
C LEU A 89 2.53 -11.67 11.31
N ASN A 90 2.24 -10.49 11.87
CA ASN A 90 2.79 -9.96 13.13
C ASN A 90 4.33 -10.11 13.22
N VAL A 91 5.05 -9.59 12.22
CA VAL A 91 6.53 -9.65 12.16
C VAL A 91 7.15 -8.37 11.59
N CYS A 92 8.40 -8.12 11.99
CA CYS A 92 9.24 -7.05 11.46
C CYS A 92 10.13 -7.54 10.30
N TYR A 93 10.25 -6.74 9.24
CA TYR A 93 11.01 -7.07 8.03
C TYR A 93 11.64 -5.84 7.36
N TRP A 94 12.69 -6.02 6.56
CA TRP A 94 13.32 -4.91 5.83
C TRP A 94 12.43 -4.40 4.68
N THR A 95 11.95 -3.15 4.80
CA THR A 95 11.17 -2.42 3.80
C THR A 95 12.02 -1.32 3.17
N LYS A 96 11.85 -1.05 1.87
CA LYS A 96 12.61 0.01 1.18
C LYS A 96 11.89 1.35 1.36
N ILE A 97 12.65 2.42 1.54
CA ILE A 97 12.08 3.75 1.70
C ILE A 97 12.08 4.50 0.37
N LEU A 98 10.89 4.99 0.00
CA LEU A 98 10.58 5.66 -1.25
C LEU A 98 10.81 7.17 -1.18
N ASP A 99 10.55 7.82 -0.05
CA ASP A 99 10.62 9.29 0.07
C ASP A 99 11.22 9.85 1.38
N ILE A 100 11.47 11.16 1.36
CA ILE A 100 12.36 11.94 2.23
C ILE A 100 11.77 13.37 2.39
N ILE A 101 10.96 13.59 3.42
CA ILE A 101 10.22 14.85 3.70
C ILE A 101 11.03 15.82 4.63
N PRO A 102 10.89 17.16 4.61
CA PRO A 102 11.61 18.09 5.54
C PRO A 102 11.00 18.37 6.94
N PRO A 103 11.80 18.62 8.01
CA PRO A 103 11.38 19.02 9.37
C PRO A 103 10.87 20.43 9.29
N LYS A 104 9.58 20.84 9.55
CA LYS A 104 8.74 22.18 9.74
C LYS A 104 7.96 22.89 11.16
N PRO A 105 8.16 22.87 12.63
CA PRO A 105 7.25 22.79 13.87
C PRO A 105 5.77 22.53 14.20
N MET A 106 5.62 21.50 15.08
CA MET A 106 4.45 20.64 15.28
C MET A 106 3.79 20.87 16.61
N VAL A 107 2.47 21.05 16.56
CA VAL A 107 1.59 20.67 17.66
C VAL A 107 1.65 19.14 17.85
N MET A 108 2.74 18.65 18.43
CA MET A 108 2.88 17.25 18.82
C MET A 108 2.00 16.99 20.01
N VAL A 109 1.03 16.11 19.82
CA VAL A 109 0.33 15.52 20.95
C VAL A 109 1.29 14.53 21.61
N SER A 110 1.66 14.83 22.85
CA SER A 110 2.27 13.82 23.70
C SER A 110 1.20 13.01 24.41
N PHE A 111 1.29 11.70 24.30
CA PHE A 111 0.28 10.78 24.81
C PHE A 111 0.90 9.45 25.24
N GLY A 112 0.13 8.60 25.91
CA GLY A 112 0.61 7.31 26.40
C GLY A 112 0.02 6.96 27.77
N ASN A 113 0.77 6.21 28.58
CA ASN A 113 0.38 5.86 29.95
C ASN A 113 1.47 6.25 30.96
N LYS A 114 1.32 5.89 32.25
CA LYS A 114 2.30 6.21 33.32
C LYS A 114 3.73 5.66 33.12
N ARG A 115 3.98 4.91 32.05
CA ARG A 115 5.26 4.23 31.73
C ARG A 115 5.72 4.63 30.34
N ILE A 116 4.94 4.29 29.33
CA ILE A 116 5.25 4.55 27.92
C ILE A 116 4.69 5.92 27.54
N LYS A 117 5.57 6.83 27.08
CA LYS A 117 5.22 8.15 26.56
C LYS A 117 5.63 8.20 25.10
N LEU A 118 4.65 8.45 24.23
CA LEU A 118 4.83 8.70 22.82
C LEU A 118 4.54 10.17 22.53
N ARG A 119 5.00 10.61 21.37
CA ARG A 119 4.66 11.88 20.74
C ARG A 119 4.32 11.56 19.29
N ALA A 120 3.31 12.25 18.78
CA ALA A 120 3.07 12.41 17.36
C ALA A 120 2.02 13.48 17.18
N THR A 121 1.85 13.81 15.92
CA THR A 121 0.84 14.68 15.38
C THR A 121 -0.58 14.23 15.74
N LYS A 122 -1.56 15.15 15.76
CA LYS A 122 -2.90 14.90 16.32
C LYS A 122 -3.60 13.70 15.69
N ASN A 123 -3.41 13.36 14.43
CA ASN A 123 -4.03 12.21 13.78
C ASN A 123 -3.05 11.36 12.93
N HIS A 124 -1.74 11.41 13.19
CA HIS A 124 -0.82 10.38 12.71
C HIS A 124 -1.33 8.96 13.04
N ARG A 125 -1.37 8.03 12.06
CA ARG A 125 -1.81 6.64 12.27
C ARG A 125 -0.72 5.77 12.87
N TRP A 126 -1.17 5.01 13.85
CA TRP A 126 -0.45 3.93 14.49
C TRP A 126 -1.07 2.60 14.10
N TYR A 127 -0.26 1.55 14.07
CA TYR A 127 -0.75 0.19 13.84
C TYR A 127 -1.29 -0.39 15.15
N GLY A 128 -2.43 -1.08 15.08
CA GLY A 128 -3.11 -1.53 16.29
C GLY A 128 -4.21 -2.56 16.07
N THR A 129 -4.92 -2.88 17.15
CA THR A 129 -6.14 -3.71 17.13
C THR A 129 -7.28 -3.02 17.88
N LYS A 130 -8.51 -3.20 17.38
CA LYS A 130 -9.74 -2.76 18.06
C LYS A 130 -10.22 -3.85 19.00
N THR A 131 -10.46 -3.52 20.27
CA THR A 131 -11.01 -4.45 21.28
C THR A 131 -12.53 -4.29 21.31
N THR A 132 -13.26 -5.19 20.67
CA THR A 132 -14.74 -5.18 20.71
C THR A 132 -15.27 -5.69 22.04
N SER A 133 -16.50 -5.33 22.39
CA SER A 133 -17.12 -5.60 23.70
C SER A 133 -17.47 -7.07 23.98
N TYR A 134 -17.22 -7.97 23.03
CA TYR A 134 -17.67 -9.36 23.05
C TYR A 134 -16.49 -10.32 23.20
N PRO A 135 -16.39 -11.14 24.28
CA PRO A 135 -15.17 -11.89 24.63
C PRO A 135 -14.72 -13.04 23.72
N LYS A 136 -15.19 -13.14 22.47
CA LYS A 136 -15.08 -14.37 21.67
C LYS A 136 -14.78 -14.24 20.17
N TYR A 137 -14.70 -13.03 19.62
CA TYR A 137 -14.42 -12.81 18.18
C TYR A 137 -13.27 -11.82 17.96
N GLU A 138 -12.83 -11.73 16.71
CA GLU A 138 -11.46 -11.43 16.33
C GLU A 138 -10.97 -10.02 16.67
N GLN A 139 -9.67 -9.89 16.96
CA GLN A 139 -9.01 -8.59 17.05
C GLN A 139 -8.80 -8.02 15.64
N CYS A 140 -9.79 -7.32 15.11
CA CYS A 140 -9.65 -6.59 13.85
C CYS A 140 -8.45 -5.64 13.92
N SER A 141 -7.44 -5.91 13.11
CA SER A 141 -6.19 -5.17 13.05
C SER A 141 -6.32 -4.01 12.06
N SER A 142 -6.05 -2.78 12.50
CA SER A 142 -6.25 -1.58 11.70
C SER A 142 -5.11 -0.57 11.92
N GLN A 143 -5.13 0.48 11.13
CA GLN A 143 -4.51 1.76 11.47
C GLN A 143 -5.49 2.59 12.31
N PHE A 144 -5.00 3.37 13.27
CA PHE A 144 -5.78 4.35 14.06
C PHE A 144 -4.99 5.62 14.27
N THR A 145 -5.64 6.77 14.12
CA THR A 145 -5.00 8.07 14.29
C THR A 145 -4.74 8.43 15.76
N THR A 146 -3.75 9.29 16.07
CA THR A 146 -3.49 9.72 17.47
C THR A 146 -4.74 10.31 18.15
N GLN A 147 -5.64 10.96 17.40
CA GLN A 147 -6.87 11.58 17.87
C GLN A 147 -7.94 10.52 18.14
N GLU A 148 -8.10 9.52 17.26
CA GLU A 148 -8.94 8.35 17.53
C GLU A 148 -8.48 7.62 18.79
N LEU A 149 -7.19 7.35 18.92
CA LEU A 149 -6.55 6.68 20.06
C LEU A 149 -6.71 7.43 21.39
N LEU A 150 -6.91 8.74 21.33
CA LEU A 150 -7.15 9.60 22.49
C LEU A 150 -8.63 9.86 22.78
N LYS A 151 -9.49 9.70 21.77
CA LYS A 151 -10.94 9.91 21.84
C LYS A 151 -11.67 8.63 22.29
N ASP A 152 -11.25 7.47 21.79
CA ASP A 152 -11.88 6.18 22.08
C ASP A 152 -10.90 5.18 22.73
N LYS A 153 -11.38 4.58 23.82
CA LYS A 153 -10.62 3.70 24.72
C LYS A 153 -10.56 2.24 24.26
N ILE A 154 -11.34 1.86 23.24
CA ILE A 154 -11.41 0.46 22.77
C ILE A 154 -10.24 0.07 21.84
N HIS A 155 -9.48 1.05 21.34
CA HIS A 155 -8.31 0.81 20.49
C HIS A 155 -7.09 0.38 21.31
N SER A 156 -6.09 -0.21 20.65
CA SER A 156 -4.77 -0.43 21.24
C SER A 156 -3.67 -0.39 20.18
N ILE A 157 -2.49 0.09 20.54
CA ILE A 157 -1.35 0.23 19.62
C ILE A 157 -0.44 -0.99 19.75
N THR A 158 -0.08 -1.60 18.61
CA THR A 158 0.98 -2.61 18.53
C THR A 158 2.33 -1.89 18.51
N LEU A 159 3.10 -2.04 19.57
CA LEU A 159 4.40 -1.39 19.71
C LEU A 159 5.52 -2.19 19.03
N SER A 160 5.52 -3.51 19.13
CA SER A 160 6.62 -4.34 18.60
C SER A 160 6.16 -5.71 18.11
N ALA A 161 7.00 -6.37 17.33
CA ALA A 161 6.77 -7.70 16.79
C ALA A 161 8.10 -8.42 16.51
N PRO A 162 8.13 -9.77 16.52
CA PRO A 162 9.36 -10.53 16.25
C PRO A 162 9.98 -10.23 14.88
N CYS A 163 11.31 -10.10 14.84
CA CYS A 163 12.09 -9.88 13.63
C CYS A 163 12.56 -11.22 13.02
N ILE A 164 12.02 -11.57 11.86
CA ILE A 164 12.28 -12.86 11.17
C ILE A 164 13.41 -12.81 10.13
N ASN A 165 14.16 -11.71 10.05
CA ASN A 165 15.32 -11.63 9.16
C ASN A 165 16.38 -12.69 9.54
N PRO A 166 17.04 -13.37 8.56
CA PRO A 166 17.84 -14.57 8.81
C PRO A 166 19.18 -14.34 9.54
N GLY A 167 19.58 -13.09 9.77
CA GLY A 167 20.90 -12.72 10.27
C GLY A 167 21.94 -12.52 9.15
N GLU A 168 23.05 -11.89 9.51
CA GLU A 168 24.23 -11.64 8.66
C GLU A 168 25.53 -12.13 9.34
N LEU A 169 25.52 -12.46 10.64
CA LEU A 169 26.63 -13.03 11.40
C LEU A 169 26.56 -14.55 11.48
N SER A 170 27.69 -15.22 11.21
CA SER A 170 27.88 -16.67 11.41
C SER A 170 28.66 -16.94 12.71
N LEU A 171 27.93 -16.97 13.83
CA LEU A 171 28.44 -17.29 15.17
C LEU A 171 27.75 -18.54 15.71
N SER A 172 28.46 -19.34 16.52
CA SER A 172 27.85 -20.44 17.27
C SER A 172 27.07 -19.92 18.48
N THR A 173 26.14 -20.73 18.96
CA THR A 173 25.40 -20.52 20.21
C THR A 173 26.34 -20.21 21.38
N GLU A 174 27.46 -20.92 21.49
CA GLU A 174 28.48 -20.75 22.55
C GLU A 174 29.24 -19.43 22.40
N GLU A 175 29.69 -19.07 21.19
CA GLU A 175 30.34 -17.79 20.92
C GLU A 175 29.44 -16.61 21.30
N VAL A 176 28.15 -16.71 21.00
CA VAL A 176 27.13 -15.70 21.35
C VAL A 176 26.93 -15.64 22.87
N LYS A 177 26.87 -16.78 23.58
CA LYS A 177 26.81 -16.81 25.05
C LYS A 177 28.05 -16.18 25.69
N ILE A 178 29.25 -16.47 25.18
CA ILE A 178 30.51 -15.88 25.68
C ILE A 178 30.52 -14.37 25.46
N ILE A 179 30.06 -13.89 24.30
CA ILE A 179 29.91 -12.44 24.04
C ILE A 179 28.92 -11.82 25.02
N ALA A 180 27.77 -12.46 25.29
CA ALA A 180 26.81 -11.97 26.28
C ALA A 180 27.45 -11.82 27.67
N TRP A 181 28.15 -12.84 28.18
CA TRP A 181 28.86 -12.77 29.48
C TRP A 181 29.97 -11.72 29.52
N ILE A 182 30.70 -11.50 28.42
CA ILE A 182 31.69 -10.41 28.35
C ILE A 182 31.01 -9.03 28.30
N LEU A 183 29.81 -8.94 27.72
CA LEU A 183 29.00 -7.72 27.66
C LEU A 183 28.15 -7.46 28.91
N THR A 184 28.03 -8.39 29.85
CA THR A 184 27.37 -8.17 31.16
C THR A 184 28.42 -8.03 32.28
N ASP A 185 28.66 -9.11 33.04
CA ASP A 185 29.62 -9.25 34.15
C ASP A 185 31.10 -9.13 33.73
N GLY A 186 31.35 -9.04 32.43
CA GLY A 186 32.65 -8.84 31.82
C GLY A 186 33.18 -7.41 31.83
N ASN A 187 34.50 -7.31 31.93
CA ASN A 187 35.29 -6.11 31.73
C ASN A 187 36.37 -6.39 30.68
N ILE A 188 36.56 -5.45 29.73
CA ILE A 188 37.54 -5.55 28.64
C ILE A 188 38.26 -4.22 28.47
N ASN A 189 39.59 -4.25 28.46
CA ASN A 189 40.44 -3.08 28.25
C ASN A 189 41.47 -3.36 27.15
N TRP A 190 41.54 -2.52 26.13
CA TRP A 190 42.44 -2.68 25.00
C TRP A 190 43.77 -1.95 25.22
N LYS A 191 44.89 -2.64 24.97
CA LYS A 191 46.24 -2.05 24.91
C LYS A 191 46.84 -2.37 23.54
N GLY A 192 46.68 -1.44 22.60
CA GLY A 192 46.82 -1.74 21.18
C GLY A 192 45.89 -2.89 20.78
N ASN A 193 46.37 -3.79 19.92
CA ASN A 193 45.57 -4.92 19.44
C ASN A 193 45.31 -6.02 20.50
N SER A 194 45.79 -5.90 21.74
CA SER A 194 45.61 -6.94 22.76
C SER A 194 44.61 -6.54 23.84
N PRO A 195 43.49 -7.27 24.00
CA PRO A 195 42.55 -7.05 25.08
C PRO A 195 43.01 -7.75 26.37
N SER A 196 42.89 -7.06 27.50
CA SER A 196 42.83 -7.67 28.83
C SER A 196 41.36 -7.80 29.21
N THR A 197 40.88 -9.03 29.35
CA THR A 197 39.45 -9.35 29.53
C THR A 197 39.26 -10.26 30.73
N PHE A 198 38.30 -9.95 31.59
CA PHE A 198 37.87 -10.85 32.65
C PHE A 198 36.37 -10.75 32.91
N ILE A 199 35.76 -11.86 33.36
CA ILE A 199 34.40 -11.90 33.91
C ILE A 199 34.52 -12.05 35.43
N ASN A 200 33.67 -11.36 36.21
CA ASN A 200 33.55 -11.60 37.65
C ASN A 200 32.16 -12.17 37.94
N GLN A 201 32.07 -13.32 38.61
CA GLN A 201 30.79 -13.89 39.00
C GLN A 201 30.73 -14.15 40.52
N SER A 202 29.57 -13.94 41.13
CA SER A 202 29.33 -14.23 42.54
C SER A 202 29.61 -15.70 42.86
N ILE A 203 30.22 -15.96 44.01
CA ILE A 203 30.46 -17.32 44.51
C ILE A 203 29.17 -18.13 44.70
N ASN A 204 28.02 -17.45 44.83
CA ASN A 204 26.70 -18.05 45.02
C ASN A 204 25.82 -18.00 43.74
N SER A 205 26.40 -17.70 42.57
CA SER A 205 25.62 -17.66 41.31
C SER A 205 25.24 -19.08 40.85
N PRO A 206 23.97 -19.33 40.46
CA PRO A 206 23.56 -20.65 39.99
C PRO A 206 24.19 -21.04 38.64
N PHE A 207 24.65 -20.05 37.85
CA PHE A 207 25.26 -20.26 36.53
C PHE A 207 26.77 -20.52 36.58
N LEU A 208 27.35 -20.70 37.77
CA LEU A 208 28.81 -20.78 37.93
C LEU A 208 29.43 -21.96 37.17
N GLU A 209 28.81 -23.15 37.21
CA GLU A 209 29.30 -24.34 36.51
C GLU A 209 29.14 -24.20 34.99
N ASP A 210 28.02 -23.64 34.52
CA ASP A 210 27.79 -23.33 33.10
C ASP A 210 28.85 -22.36 32.55
N ILE A 211 29.19 -21.31 33.31
CA ILE A 211 30.24 -20.34 32.94
C ILE A 211 31.62 -21.02 32.92
N ILE A 212 31.92 -21.91 33.87
CA ILE A 212 33.20 -22.65 33.90
C ILE A 212 33.35 -23.51 32.63
N GLU A 213 32.34 -24.29 32.24
CA GLU A 213 32.43 -25.15 31.06
C GLU A 213 32.40 -24.33 29.76
N LEU A 214 31.51 -23.33 29.65
CA LEU A 214 31.39 -22.44 28.48
C LEU A 214 32.68 -21.64 28.22
N THR A 215 33.37 -21.18 29.26
CA THR A 215 34.58 -20.36 29.13
C THR A 215 35.88 -21.17 29.26
N LYS A 216 35.79 -22.50 29.37
CA LYS A 216 36.89 -23.44 29.63
C LYS A 216 38.07 -23.30 28.67
N GLU A 217 37.82 -23.32 27.37
CA GLU A 217 38.87 -23.12 26.36
C GLU A 217 39.39 -21.67 26.31
N TYR A 218 38.52 -20.71 26.66
CA TYR A 218 38.82 -19.28 26.60
C TYR A 218 39.59 -18.79 27.83
N THR A 219 39.66 -19.52 28.94
CA THR A 219 40.14 -19.02 30.23
C THR A 219 41.59 -19.39 30.50
N THR A 220 42.42 -18.41 30.86
CA THR A 220 43.84 -18.59 31.19
C THR A 220 44.09 -18.79 32.68
N SER A 221 43.21 -18.25 33.54
CA SER A 221 43.25 -18.47 34.98
C SER A 221 41.91 -18.13 35.64
N ILE A 222 41.55 -18.89 36.68
CA ILE A 222 40.39 -18.65 37.53
C ILE A 222 40.91 -18.52 38.96
N TYR A 223 40.52 -17.45 39.67
CA TYR A 223 40.81 -17.31 41.10
C TYR A 223 39.72 -16.51 41.82
N LYS A 224 39.64 -16.69 43.14
CA LYS A 224 38.77 -15.86 44.00
C LYS A 224 39.42 -14.51 44.25
N GLN A 225 38.65 -13.44 44.16
CA GLN A 225 39.08 -12.10 44.52
C GLN A 225 38.10 -11.46 45.51
N LYS A 226 38.64 -10.86 46.56
CA LYS A 226 37.91 -10.14 47.61
C LYS A 226 38.02 -8.64 47.38
N TYR A 227 36.92 -7.92 47.49
CA TYR A 227 36.90 -6.46 47.46
C TYR A 227 36.63 -5.89 48.85
N CYS A 228 37.04 -4.64 49.09
CA CYS A 228 36.80 -3.99 50.39
C CYS A 228 35.29 -3.73 50.58
N GLY A 229 34.67 -4.47 51.51
CA GLY A 229 33.25 -4.30 51.86
C GLY A 229 32.25 -5.06 50.97
N LEU A 230 32.69 -6.05 50.19
CA LEU A 230 31.83 -6.89 49.35
C LEU A 230 32.21 -8.38 49.48
N ASP A 231 31.32 -9.26 49.02
CA ASP A 231 31.53 -10.70 48.96
C ASP A 231 32.70 -11.11 48.05
N GLU A 232 33.18 -12.35 48.21
CA GLU A 232 34.18 -12.93 47.32
C GLU A 232 33.56 -13.35 45.99
N VAL A 233 34.21 -12.97 44.89
CA VAL A 233 33.81 -13.34 43.53
C VAL A 233 34.85 -14.22 42.86
N TRP A 234 34.40 -15.08 41.95
CA TRP A 234 35.27 -15.76 41.00
C TRP A 234 35.62 -14.82 39.86
N ARG A 235 36.91 -14.67 39.56
CA ARG A 235 37.39 -13.92 38.39
C ARG A 235 37.98 -14.88 37.36
N PHE A 236 37.43 -14.84 36.16
CA PHE A 236 37.82 -15.63 34.99
C PHE A 236 38.63 -14.73 34.05
N HIS A 237 39.94 -14.93 33.92
CA HIS A 237 40.76 -14.17 32.95
C HIS A 237 40.72 -14.86 31.59
N LEU A 238 40.28 -14.14 30.55
CA LEU A 238 40.12 -14.70 29.21
C LEU A 238 41.36 -14.46 28.34
N ASN A 239 41.63 -15.42 27.46
CA ASN A 239 42.77 -15.45 26.56
C ASN A 239 42.68 -14.32 25.52
N ALA A 240 43.60 -13.35 25.61
CA ALA A 240 43.65 -12.18 24.75
C ALA A 240 43.61 -12.48 23.25
N ASN A 241 44.18 -13.60 22.79
CA ASN A 241 44.14 -13.99 21.39
C ASN A 241 42.79 -14.58 20.97
N MET A 242 42.11 -15.30 21.85
CA MET A 242 40.79 -15.89 21.58
C MET A 242 39.69 -14.84 21.66
N VAL A 243 39.72 -13.96 22.67
CA VAL A 243 38.80 -12.82 22.74
C VAL A 243 38.96 -11.90 21.52
N ARG A 244 40.20 -11.61 21.08
CA ARG A 244 40.43 -10.83 19.85
C ARG A 244 39.82 -11.50 18.60
N ARG A 245 39.97 -12.83 18.45
CA ARG A 245 39.35 -13.58 17.33
C ARG A 245 37.83 -13.54 17.39
N LEU A 246 37.25 -13.74 18.57
CA LEU A 246 35.80 -13.69 18.81
C LEU A 246 35.23 -12.29 18.50
N TYR A 247 35.90 -11.24 18.96
CA TYR A 247 35.52 -9.84 18.69
C TYR A 247 35.63 -9.47 17.21
N HIS A 248 36.66 -9.94 16.48
CA HIS A 248 36.71 -9.80 15.02
C HIS A 248 35.58 -10.57 14.33
N LYS A 249 35.31 -11.83 14.72
CA LYS A 249 34.27 -12.69 14.12
C LYS A 249 32.86 -12.11 14.31
N ALA A 250 32.63 -11.46 15.45
CA ALA A 250 31.39 -10.75 15.77
C ALA A 250 31.38 -9.28 15.31
N HIS A 251 32.45 -8.80 14.66
CA HIS A 251 32.68 -7.40 14.29
C HIS A 251 32.57 -6.36 15.42
N LEU A 252 32.73 -6.78 16.68
CA LEU A 252 32.66 -5.93 17.88
C LEU A 252 33.81 -4.92 18.04
N LEU A 253 34.70 -4.83 17.03
CA LEU A 253 35.73 -3.79 16.91
C LEU A 253 35.37 -2.71 15.87
N ASP A 254 34.46 -3.05 14.94
CA ASP A 254 34.16 -2.26 13.74
C ASP A 254 32.68 -1.81 13.71
N TRP A 255 31.80 -2.46 14.48
CA TRP A 255 30.35 -2.26 14.50
C TRP A 255 29.87 -1.85 15.90
N SER A 256 28.81 -1.05 15.96
CA SER A 256 28.09 -0.79 17.20
C SER A 256 27.34 -2.03 17.69
N LEU A 257 27.05 -2.09 19.00
CA LEU A 257 26.27 -3.19 19.59
C LEU A 257 24.84 -3.27 18.99
N GLU A 258 24.24 -2.13 18.61
CA GLU A 258 22.97 -2.10 17.86
C GLU A 258 23.06 -2.84 16.51
N LYS A 259 24.18 -2.71 15.79
CA LYS A 259 24.38 -3.43 14.53
C LYS A 259 24.67 -4.92 14.75
N PHE A 260 25.45 -5.26 15.78
CA PHE A 260 25.69 -6.65 16.18
C PHE A 260 24.37 -7.39 16.45
N ILE A 261 23.47 -6.84 17.28
CA ILE A 261 22.20 -7.51 17.64
C ILE A 261 21.21 -7.61 16.47
N LEU A 262 21.26 -6.67 15.52
CA LEU A 262 20.51 -6.73 14.26
C LEU A 262 21.03 -7.80 13.29
N ALA A 263 22.32 -8.13 13.35
CA ALA A 263 22.97 -9.08 12.46
C ALA A 263 22.95 -10.52 13.00
N LEU A 264 22.54 -10.76 14.25
CA LEU A 264 22.26 -12.11 14.74
C LEU A 264 21.00 -12.70 14.07
N SER A 265 21.04 -14.00 13.78
CA SER A 265 19.84 -14.78 13.42
C SER A 265 18.82 -14.75 14.58
N PRO A 266 17.52 -15.04 14.34
CA PRO A 266 16.51 -15.00 15.41
C PRO A 266 16.83 -15.96 16.57
N GLU A 267 17.41 -17.12 16.26
CA GLU A 267 17.89 -18.10 17.25
C GLU A 267 19.05 -17.55 18.10
N ASN A 268 20.13 -17.08 17.46
CA ASN A 268 21.27 -16.50 18.18
C ASN A 268 20.88 -15.25 18.98
N ARG A 269 19.97 -14.43 18.46
CA ARG A 269 19.47 -13.24 19.17
C ARG A 269 18.68 -13.59 20.42
N ARG A 270 17.88 -14.66 20.38
CA ARG A 270 17.19 -15.19 21.57
C ARG A 270 18.19 -15.70 22.61
N VAL A 271 19.12 -16.56 22.18
CA VAL A 271 20.21 -17.08 23.03
C VAL A 271 20.98 -15.95 23.71
N PHE A 272 21.31 -14.88 22.97
CA PHE A 272 21.94 -13.68 23.53
C PHE A 272 21.07 -13.03 24.61
N MET A 273 19.79 -12.75 24.31
CA MET A 273 18.90 -12.07 25.24
C MET A 273 18.56 -12.87 26.50
N ASP A 274 18.42 -14.19 26.39
CA ASP A 274 18.25 -15.05 27.57
C ASP A 274 19.54 -15.11 28.41
N THR A 275 20.73 -15.22 27.79
CA THR A 275 22.01 -15.19 28.53
C THR A 275 22.26 -13.85 29.24
N VAL A 276 21.85 -12.72 28.64
CA VAL A 276 21.90 -11.40 29.29
C VAL A 276 20.94 -11.34 30.48
N HIS A 277 19.78 -12.00 30.39
CA HIS A 277 18.83 -12.11 31.51
C HIS A 277 19.35 -13.02 32.63
N ASP A 278 20.06 -14.10 32.31
CA ASP A 278 20.68 -14.98 33.30
C ASP A 278 21.83 -14.27 34.06
N ALA A 279 22.52 -13.33 33.41
CA ALA A 279 23.59 -12.53 34.03
C ALA A 279 23.08 -11.34 34.86
N GLU A 280 22.26 -10.46 34.27
CA GLU A 280 21.89 -9.15 34.84
C GLU A 280 20.39 -9.02 35.16
N GLY A 281 19.63 -10.10 35.03
CA GLY A 281 18.18 -10.11 35.10
C GLY A 281 17.56 -10.82 36.30
N TRP A 282 16.26 -10.60 36.45
CA TRP A 282 15.40 -11.27 37.40
C TRP A 282 13.94 -11.13 36.98
N GLU A 283 13.07 -11.99 37.49
CA GLU A 283 11.63 -11.96 37.20
C GLU A 283 10.82 -11.40 38.37
N VAL A 284 9.75 -10.65 38.06
CA VAL A 284 8.74 -10.19 39.04
C VAL A 284 7.35 -10.52 38.51
N GLY A 285 6.85 -11.68 38.93
CA GLY A 285 5.73 -12.34 38.25
C GLY A 285 6.08 -12.60 36.78
N ASN A 286 5.12 -12.47 35.88
CA ASN A 286 5.31 -12.72 34.44
C ASN A 286 6.02 -11.55 33.71
N THR A 287 7.02 -10.92 34.35
CA THR A 287 7.77 -9.77 33.81
C THR A 287 9.27 -10.03 34.01
N LYS A 288 10.02 -10.15 32.91
CA LYS A 288 11.49 -10.16 32.92
C LYS A 288 12.04 -8.73 33.09
N LEU A 289 13.05 -8.56 33.92
CA LEU A 289 13.79 -7.31 34.13
C LEU A 289 15.29 -7.55 33.94
N ILE A 290 16.04 -6.52 33.53
CA ILE A 290 17.51 -6.53 33.38
C ILE A 290 18.06 -5.21 33.95
N SER A 291 19.11 -5.28 34.78
CA SER A 291 19.78 -4.13 35.40
C SER A 291 21.14 -3.85 34.76
N GLN A 292 21.24 -2.79 33.96
CA GLN A 292 22.50 -2.37 33.33
C GLN A 292 22.75 -0.87 33.53
N ASN A 293 24.01 -0.47 33.45
CA ASN A 293 24.45 0.92 33.39
C ASN A 293 23.88 1.61 32.12
N ASN A 294 23.73 2.93 32.16
CA ASN A 294 23.26 3.68 31.00
C ASN A 294 24.35 3.76 29.91
N GLY A 295 24.09 3.22 28.71
CA GLY A 295 25.02 3.23 27.57
C GLY A 295 24.76 2.08 26.59
N GLU A 296 25.66 1.88 25.62
CA GLU A 296 25.45 0.99 24.46
C GLU A 296 25.03 -0.45 24.80
N LYS A 297 25.49 -1.00 25.94
CA LYS A 297 25.06 -2.30 26.45
C LYS A 297 23.53 -2.34 26.64
N LEU A 298 22.98 -1.34 27.33
CA LEU A 298 21.55 -1.20 27.60
C LEU A 298 20.74 -0.92 26.33
N ASP A 299 21.26 -0.11 25.41
CA ASP A 299 20.64 0.14 24.10
C ASP A 299 20.57 -1.15 23.25
N CYS A 300 21.64 -1.95 23.25
CA CYS A 300 21.68 -3.26 22.62
C CYS A 300 20.64 -4.22 23.20
N PHE A 301 20.54 -4.31 24.53
CA PHE A 301 19.57 -5.17 25.20
C PHE A 301 18.12 -4.69 24.97
N GLN A 302 17.90 -3.38 24.89
CA GLN A 302 16.59 -2.82 24.52
C GLN A 302 16.20 -3.23 23.08
N LEU A 303 17.10 -3.07 22.11
CA LEU A 303 16.85 -3.44 20.72
C LEU A 303 16.68 -4.96 20.56
N GLY A 304 17.51 -5.78 21.23
CA GLY A 304 17.35 -7.25 21.23
C GLY A 304 16.00 -7.70 21.78
N ALA A 305 15.55 -7.12 22.90
CA ALA A 305 14.22 -7.38 23.46
C ALA A 305 13.07 -6.94 22.52
N PHE A 306 13.21 -5.80 21.84
CA PHE A 306 12.25 -5.34 20.83
C PHE A 306 12.15 -6.33 19.65
N LEU A 307 13.29 -6.81 19.14
CA LEU A 307 13.38 -7.73 18.00
C LEU A 307 12.87 -9.15 18.32
N GLU A 308 12.77 -9.53 19.60
CA GLU A 308 12.05 -10.73 20.04
C GLU A 308 10.55 -10.50 20.33
N GLY A 309 10.02 -9.29 20.11
CA GLY A 309 8.59 -8.99 20.23
C GLY A 309 8.12 -8.54 21.63
N TYR A 310 9.04 -8.13 22.50
CA TYR A 310 8.69 -7.42 23.74
C TYR A 310 8.58 -5.92 23.51
N SER A 311 7.80 -5.21 24.33
CA SER A 311 7.89 -3.76 24.51
C SER A 311 8.89 -3.46 25.64
N PRO A 312 10.09 -2.93 25.36
CA PRO A 312 11.19 -2.89 26.31
C PRO A 312 11.39 -1.49 26.92
N HIS A 313 10.80 -1.27 28.09
CA HIS A 313 10.76 0.04 28.76
C HIS A 313 11.86 0.19 29.82
N ILE A 314 12.58 1.33 29.83
CA ILE A 314 13.69 1.60 30.76
C ILE A 314 13.25 2.53 31.90
N ASN A 315 13.06 1.98 33.11
CA ASN A 315 12.68 2.77 34.29
C ASN A 315 13.76 3.81 34.67
N ARG A 316 13.40 4.81 35.49
CA ARG A 316 14.38 5.73 36.12
C ARG A 316 15.25 5.01 37.17
N GLU A 317 16.33 5.67 37.56
CA GLU A 317 17.49 5.07 38.23
C GLU A 317 17.18 4.22 39.49
N TYR A 318 17.89 3.10 39.62
CA TYR A 318 17.97 2.31 40.83
C TYR A 318 19.44 2.08 41.18
N ARG A 319 19.92 2.71 42.26
CA ARG A 319 21.29 2.56 42.79
C ARG A 319 22.39 2.70 41.71
N LYS A 320 22.32 3.78 40.90
CA LYS A 320 23.16 4.10 39.72
C LYS A 320 22.88 3.30 38.44
N ASN A 321 22.17 2.18 38.51
CA ASN A 321 21.79 1.39 37.32
C ASN A 321 20.44 1.85 36.75
N ARG A 322 20.15 1.44 35.52
CA ARG A 322 18.83 1.54 34.88
C ARG A 322 18.22 0.15 34.76
N VAL A 323 16.91 0.06 34.91
CA VAL A 323 16.19 -1.23 34.84
C VAL A 323 15.35 -1.32 33.58
N LEU A 324 15.79 -2.12 32.63
CA LEU A 324 15.05 -2.53 31.45
C LEU A 324 13.94 -3.50 31.87
N THR A 325 12.71 -3.31 31.41
CA THR A 325 11.56 -4.15 31.77
C THR A 325 10.82 -4.59 30.52
N LEU A 326 10.84 -5.90 30.25
CA LEU A 326 10.27 -6.51 29.07
C LEU A 326 8.76 -6.73 29.29
N LYS A 327 7.92 -6.14 28.44
CA LYS A 327 6.45 -6.17 28.56
C LYS A 327 5.78 -6.66 27.29
N ARG A 328 4.47 -6.93 27.36
CA ARG A 328 3.62 -7.24 26.19
C ARG A 328 3.69 -6.10 25.16
N PRO A 329 3.64 -6.40 23.85
CA PRO A 329 3.82 -5.42 22.77
C PRO A 329 2.59 -4.53 22.51
N ILE A 330 1.72 -4.28 23.50
CA ILE A 330 0.41 -3.63 23.30
C ILE A 330 0.21 -2.48 24.30
N LEU A 331 -0.12 -1.30 23.77
CA LEU A 331 -0.52 -0.11 24.53
C LEU A 331 -2.03 0.12 24.37
N SER A 332 -2.81 -0.30 25.37
CA SER A 332 -4.27 -0.19 25.38
C SER A 332 -4.78 1.25 25.56
N GLY A 333 -5.75 1.64 24.75
CA GLY A 333 -6.47 2.92 24.78
C GLY A 333 -7.18 3.21 26.10
N GLN A 334 -7.60 2.18 26.84
CA GLN A 334 -8.13 2.32 28.21
C GLN A 334 -7.13 2.99 29.16
N HIS A 335 -5.83 2.87 28.85
CA HIS A 335 -4.73 3.47 29.61
C HIS A 335 -4.05 4.63 28.87
N LEU A 336 -4.46 4.96 27.64
CA LEU A 336 -3.97 6.12 26.92
C LEU A 336 -4.53 7.41 27.53
N LYS A 337 -3.66 8.42 27.61
CA LYS A 337 -3.97 9.79 28.01
C LYS A 337 -3.13 10.74 27.20
N LYS A 338 -3.70 11.89 26.83
CA LYS A 338 -2.95 13.07 26.40
C LYS A 338 -2.25 13.66 27.63
N PHE A 339 -0.96 13.99 27.50
CA PHE A 339 -0.12 14.57 28.55
C PHE A 339 0.12 16.06 28.33
N ALA A 340 0.38 16.43 27.08
CA ALA A 340 0.64 17.79 26.63
C ALA A 340 0.41 17.88 25.12
N GLU A 341 0.29 19.10 24.60
CA GLU A 341 0.78 19.43 23.27
C GLU A 341 2.05 20.27 23.43
N SER A 342 2.98 20.16 22.49
CA SER A 342 4.25 20.90 22.49
C SER A 342 4.71 21.15 21.07
N GLU A 343 5.05 22.40 20.75
CA GLU A 343 5.76 22.75 19.51
C GLU A 343 7.18 22.17 19.51
N GLU A 344 7.49 21.28 18.56
CA GLU A 344 8.81 20.68 18.37
C GLU A 344 9.07 20.33 16.88
N ASP A 345 10.21 19.69 16.61
CA ASP A 345 10.61 19.16 15.29
C ASP A 345 10.25 17.66 15.10
N GLY A 346 10.44 17.08 13.89
CA GLY A 346 9.80 15.79 13.53
C GLY A 346 9.39 15.25 12.15
N TRP A 347 9.18 13.92 12.12
CA TRP A 347 9.38 13.11 10.92
C TRP A 347 8.49 11.86 10.65
N CYS A 348 7.83 11.75 9.46
CA CYS A 348 7.51 10.46 8.81
C CYS A 348 8.19 10.18 7.44
N ILE A 349 8.71 8.96 7.25
CA ILE A 349 9.10 8.43 5.94
C ILE A 349 7.94 7.77 5.17
N THR A 350 7.98 7.87 3.85
CA THR A 350 7.15 7.05 2.94
C THR A 350 7.90 5.78 2.54
N THR A 351 7.41 4.60 2.92
CA THR A 351 8.05 3.30 2.62
C THR A 351 7.19 2.44 1.70
N GLU A 352 7.77 1.39 1.11
CA GLU A 352 7.03 0.40 0.30
C GLU A 352 5.96 -0.36 1.11
N SER A 353 6.03 -0.33 2.45
CA SER A 353 5.04 -0.93 3.36
C SER A 353 4.08 0.09 3.98
N GLY A 354 4.18 1.37 3.61
CA GLY A 354 3.46 2.48 4.25
C GLY A 354 3.82 2.70 5.72
N ASN A 355 4.84 2.01 6.24
CA ASN A 355 5.20 1.96 7.66
C ASN A 355 6.70 1.72 7.94
N TRP A 356 7.10 1.98 9.18
CA TRP A 356 8.48 1.88 9.66
C TRP A 356 8.54 1.72 11.20
N ILE A 357 9.75 1.47 11.70
CA ILE A 357 10.05 1.34 13.14
C ILE A 357 10.96 2.49 13.58
N ALA A 358 10.54 3.15 14.66
CA ALA A 358 11.20 4.30 15.27
C ALA A 358 11.69 3.99 16.69
N LYS A 359 12.80 4.62 17.12
CA LYS A 359 13.25 4.71 18.52
C LYS A 359 13.20 6.18 18.95
N GLY A 360 12.48 6.49 20.02
CA GLY A 360 12.16 7.85 20.44
C GLY A 360 11.63 7.91 21.87
N ASP A 361 11.85 9.01 22.60
CA ASP A 361 11.48 9.18 24.02
C ASP A 361 12.02 8.08 24.99
N GLY A 362 12.98 7.27 24.54
CA GLY A 362 13.50 6.10 25.28
C GLY A 362 12.73 4.80 25.03
N GLU A 363 11.81 4.78 24.07
CA GLU A 363 11.00 3.65 23.63
C GLU A 363 11.34 3.24 22.18
N ILE A 364 10.87 2.08 21.72
CA ILE A 364 10.97 1.61 20.32
C ILE A 364 9.57 1.11 19.87
N PHE A 365 9.08 1.57 18.70
CA PHE A 365 7.68 1.39 18.26
C PHE A 365 7.46 1.49 16.73
N ILE A 366 6.23 1.22 16.26
CA ILE A 366 5.81 1.11 14.84
C ILE A 366 4.91 2.32 14.42
N THR A 367 5.02 2.79 13.16
CA THR A 367 4.43 4.07 12.65
C THR A 367 4.26 4.09 11.10
N GLY A 368 3.38 4.91 10.47
CA GLY A 368 3.15 4.97 8.98
C GLY A 368 2.60 6.29 8.36
N ASN A 369 2.28 6.35 7.03
CA ASN A 369 1.57 7.51 6.36
C ASN A 369 1.12 7.40 4.87
N SER A 370 -0.04 8.00 4.46
CA SER A 370 -0.38 8.45 3.06
C SER A 370 -1.77 9.11 2.81
N LYS A 371 -1.79 10.11 1.86
CA LYS A 371 -2.86 10.76 1.04
C LYS A 371 -4.05 11.47 1.75
N PHE A 372 -4.39 12.70 1.32
CA PHE A 372 -4.58 13.70 2.38
C PHE A 372 -5.66 14.81 2.31
N ASP A 373 -5.84 15.57 1.23
CA ASP A 373 -5.82 17.01 1.48
C ASP A 373 -7.11 17.85 1.58
N PHE A 374 -8.11 17.68 0.69
CA PHE A 374 -9.34 18.51 0.75
C PHE A 374 -10.10 18.32 2.06
N ASP A 375 -9.89 17.16 2.67
CA ASP A 375 -10.37 16.75 3.98
C ASP A 375 -9.85 17.64 5.13
N VAL A 376 -8.82 18.47 4.87
CA VAL A 376 -8.28 19.50 5.77
C VAL A 376 -9.12 20.76 5.79
N LEU A 377 -9.56 21.16 4.60
CA LEU A 377 -10.21 22.43 4.36
C LEU A 377 -11.74 22.35 4.49
N GLU A 378 -12.30 21.15 4.36
CA GLU A 378 -13.71 20.84 4.64
C GLU A 378 -14.17 21.29 6.04
N PRO A 379 -13.46 21.00 7.16
CA PRO A 379 -13.76 21.59 8.48
C PRO A 379 -13.80 23.12 8.54
N PHE A 380 -13.09 23.81 7.63
CA PHE A 380 -13.11 25.27 7.52
C PHE A 380 -14.16 25.77 6.52
N GLY A 381 -15.06 24.92 6.02
CA GLY A 381 -16.10 25.28 5.05
C GLY A 381 -15.52 25.62 3.67
N ILE A 382 -14.42 24.98 3.29
CA ILE A 382 -13.80 25.10 1.97
C ILE A 382 -13.79 23.70 1.34
N ASP A 383 -14.77 23.45 0.48
CA ASP A 383 -14.97 22.19 -0.24
C ASP A 383 -14.24 22.19 -1.59
N GLU A 384 -14.51 21.16 -2.42
CA GLU A 384 -14.02 21.12 -3.80
C GLU A 384 -14.89 21.93 -4.81
N THR A 385 -15.75 22.85 -4.35
CA THR A 385 -16.30 23.87 -5.25
C THR A 385 -15.18 24.85 -5.63
N ASN A 386 -14.92 24.96 -6.93
CA ASN A 386 -13.79 25.70 -7.50
C ASN A 386 -12.41 25.31 -6.89
N PHE A 387 -11.76 24.34 -7.53
CA PHE A 387 -10.32 24.08 -7.42
C PHE A 387 -9.74 23.86 -8.82
N GLU A 388 -8.42 23.73 -8.93
CA GLU A 388 -7.73 23.33 -10.15
C GLU A 388 -6.45 22.58 -9.74
N ASP A 389 -6.08 21.53 -10.47
CA ASP A 389 -5.01 20.60 -10.07
C ASP A 389 -4.01 20.37 -11.22
N SER A 390 -2.77 20.81 -11.00
CA SER A 390 -1.69 20.70 -12.00
C SER A 390 -1.23 19.25 -12.24
N LEU A 391 -1.40 18.34 -11.28
CA LEU A 391 -1.05 16.93 -11.38
C LEU A 391 -2.14 16.14 -12.12
N ILE A 392 -3.42 16.46 -11.89
CA ILE A 392 -4.52 15.93 -12.71
C ILE A 392 -4.38 16.43 -14.16
N LEU A 393 -4.05 17.70 -14.40
CA LEU A 393 -3.80 18.20 -15.75
C LEU A 393 -2.56 17.53 -16.40
N ALA A 394 -1.48 17.35 -15.64
CA ALA A 394 -0.33 16.56 -16.08
C ALA A 394 -0.70 15.10 -16.37
N TYR A 395 -1.62 14.49 -15.62
CA TYR A 395 -2.08 13.12 -15.83
C TYR A 395 -2.86 12.98 -17.14
N THR A 396 -3.79 13.90 -17.41
CA THR A 396 -4.54 13.89 -18.68
C THR A 396 -3.64 14.14 -19.88
N LEU A 397 -2.56 14.90 -19.69
CA LEU A 397 -1.53 15.14 -20.69
C LEU A 397 -0.42 14.08 -20.71
N ASN A 398 -0.47 13.02 -19.90
CA ASN A 398 0.55 11.99 -19.75
C ASN A 398 1.97 12.55 -19.54
N LEU A 399 2.09 13.39 -18.51
CA LEU A 399 3.30 14.03 -17.99
C LEU A 399 3.61 13.53 -16.55
N PRO A 400 4.78 13.83 -15.97
CA PRO A 400 5.17 13.30 -14.66
C PRO A 400 4.19 13.62 -13.52
N GLN A 401 4.00 12.64 -12.64
CA GLN A 401 2.99 12.64 -11.56
C GLN A 401 3.56 13.02 -10.17
N LYS A 402 4.62 13.83 -10.15
CA LYS A 402 5.15 14.49 -8.94
C LYS A 402 5.47 15.94 -9.30
N LEU A 403 5.10 16.89 -8.45
CA LEU A 403 5.16 18.33 -8.76
C LEU A 403 6.55 18.80 -9.23
N TYR A 404 7.61 18.43 -8.53
CA TYR A 404 9.00 18.77 -8.91
C TYR A 404 9.44 18.11 -10.22
N ASN A 405 9.04 16.86 -10.46
CA ASN A 405 9.33 16.17 -11.73
C ASN A 405 8.57 16.80 -12.91
N LEU A 406 7.35 17.30 -12.65
CA LEU A 406 6.55 18.02 -13.63
C LEU A 406 7.18 19.38 -13.95
N GLY A 407 7.57 20.15 -12.93
CA GLY A 407 8.30 21.40 -13.09
C GLY A 407 9.57 21.22 -13.92
N ALA A 408 10.41 20.24 -13.55
CA ALA A 408 11.66 19.94 -14.24
C ALA A 408 11.45 19.48 -15.69
N TYR A 409 10.37 18.76 -15.97
CA TYR A 409 9.99 18.37 -17.33
C TYR A 409 9.54 19.58 -18.18
N LEU A 410 8.83 20.54 -17.59
CA LEU A 410 8.23 21.67 -18.29
C LEU A 410 9.19 22.82 -18.62
N GLY A 411 10.46 22.80 -18.17
CA GLY A 411 11.42 23.80 -18.63
C GLY A 411 12.88 23.62 -18.21
N LYS A 412 13.79 23.92 -19.15
CA LYS A 412 15.20 24.24 -18.86
C LYS A 412 15.38 25.61 -18.18
N GLN A 413 14.29 26.37 -18.01
CA GLN A 413 14.24 27.72 -17.44
C GLN A 413 13.18 27.79 -16.31
N VAL A 414 13.02 26.72 -15.53
CA VAL A 414 12.35 26.84 -14.23
C VAL A 414 13.14 27.86 -13.39
N PRO A 415 12.52 28.92 -12.84
CA PRO A 415 13.22 29.92 -12.03
C PRO A 415 14.06 29.26 -10.93
N ALA A 416 15.35 29.63 -10.85
CA ALA A 416 16.31 28.92 -10.01
C ALA A 416 15.90 28.83 -8.53
N LYS A 417 15.13 29.80 -8.02
CA LYS A 417 14.49 29.77 -6.69
C LYS A 417 13.72 28.48 -6.36
N PHE A 418 13.22 27.74 -7.36
CA PHE A 418 12.46 26.50 -7.18
C PHE A 418 13.35 25.23 -7.10
N PHE A 419 14.64 25.31 -7.47
CA PHE A 419 15.56 24.17 -7.51
C PHE A 419 16.93 24.41 -6.83
N ASN A 420 17.31 25.67 -6.59
CA ASN A 420 18.37 26.05 -5.66
C ASN A 420 17.91 25.93 -4.20
N PHE A 421 16.64 25.56 -3.98
CA PHE A 421 16.18 25.07 -2.69
C PHE A 421 16.73 23.66 -2.50
N GLU A 422 17.91 23.58 -1.87
CA GLU A 422 18.34 22.32 -1.26
C GLU A 422 17.31 21.97 -0.20
N PHE A 423 16.41 21.05 -0.53
CA PHE A 423 15.73 20.26 0.49
C PHE A 423 16.82 19.73 1.41
N PRO A 424 16.82 20.08 2.72
CA PRO A 424 17.73 19.45 3.64
C PRO A 424 17.55 17.92 3.49
N LYS A 425 18.59 17.11 3.70
CA LYS A 425 18.59 15.67 3.35
C LYS A 425 17.75 14.82 4.30
N THR A 426 16.48 15.15 4.36
CA THR A 426 15.61 14.93 5.49
C THR A 426 14.82 13.70 5.23
N ARG A 427 15.38 12.57 5.64
CA ARG A 427 14.62 11.36 5.53
C ARG A 427 13.40 11.39 6.44
N GLY A 428 12.32 11.80 5.80
CA GLY A 428 10.96 11.58 6.20
C GLY A 428 10.55 12.42 7.37
N TYR A 429 10.64 13.74 7.21
CA TYR A 429 10.07 14.90 7.89
C TYR A 429 8.54 15.00 8.16
N THR A 430 8.00 16.16 8.53
CA THR A 430 6.54 16.45 8.46
C THR A 430 6.18 17.80 7.91
N ASN A 431 4.86 18.00 7.77
CA ASN A 431 4.35 19.29 7.48
C ASN A 431 4.45 20.33 8.58
N LEU A 432 4.80 19.99 9.81
CA LEU A 432 5.21 20.98 10.76
C LEU A 432 6.32 20.48 11.70
N ASP A 433 7.57 20.34 11.29
CA ASP A 433 8.83 20.15 12.10
C ASP A 433 10.37 20.85 12.00
N LEU A 434 10.99 22.06 11.58
CA LEU A 434 10.98 23.50 10.90
C LEU A 434 10.00 24.77 11.10
N TRP A 435 9.75 25.39 12.28
CA TRP A 435 8.84 26.56 12.46
C TRP A 435 9.12 27.38 13.73
N ASN A 436 9.05 26.76 14.91
CA ASN A 436 9.92 27.08 16.04
C ASN A 436 11.40 26.63 15.83
N SER A 437 11.83 26.35 14.59
CA SER A 437 13.23 25.97 14.27
C SER A 437 13.74 26.44 12.91
N ASP A 438 12.98 26.28 11.82
CA ASP A 438 13.28 26.88 10.50
C ASP A 438 11.97 27.31 9.77
N PRO A 439 11.17 28.21 10.38
CA PRO A 439 9.86 28.64 9.84
C PRO A 439 9.95 29.21 8.44
N ASP A 440 11.08 29.83 8.18
CA ASP A 440 11.39 30.45 6.91
C ASP A 440 11.44 29.40 5.82
N PHE A 441 11.97 28.19 6.05
CA PHE A 441 11.81 27.09 5.09
C PHE A 441 10.37 26.51 5.05
N LEU A 442 9.53 26.59 6.10
CA LEU A 442 8.16 26.02 6.07
C LEU A 442 7.39 26.84 5.07
N LEU A 443 7.34 28.10 5.43
CA LEU A 443 6.81 29.19 4.66
C LEU A 443 7.38 29.12 3.26
N GLN A 444 8.70 28.99 3.08
CA GLN A 444 9.31 29.00 1.76
C GLN A 444 9.05 27.72 0.94
N LYS A 445 9.03 26.50 1.49
CA LYS A 445 8.59 25.30 0.75
C LYS A 445 7.12 25.43 0.39
N CYS A 446 6.28 25.79 1.34
CA CYS A 446 4.84 25.92 1.13
C CYS A 446 4.52 26.96 0.05
N CYS A 447 5.14 28.15 0.17
CA CYS A 447 5.12 29.18 -0.85
C CYS A 447 5.76 28.73 -2.18
N VAL A 448 6.80 27.89 -2.17
CA VAL A 448 7.41 27.30 -3.37
C VAL A 448 6.50 26.27 -4.02
N ASP A 449 5.81 25.40 -3.28
CA ASP A 449 4.88 24.41 -3.82
C ASP A 449 3.61 25.06 -4.35
N ALA A 450 3.06 26.04 -3.64
CA ALA A 450 2.00 26.89 -4.16
C ALA A 450 2.47 27.62 -5.44
N SER A 451 3.63 28.28 -5.42
CA SER A 451 4.15 29.02 -6.58
C SER A 451 4.56 28.13 -7.76
N LEU A 452 5.12 26.94 -7.51
CA LEU A 452 5.50 25.95 -8.51
C LEU A 452 4.27 25.26 -9.09
N THR A 453 3.23 25.04 -8.28
CA THR A 453 1.92 24.58 -8.76
C THR A 453 1.26 25.63 -9.62
N TYR A 454 1.29 26.91 -9.22
CA TYR A 454 0.86 28.03 -10.08
C TYR A 454 1.68 28.05 -11.38
N TRP A 455 3.00 27.90 -11.29
CA TRP A 455 3.89 27.92 -12.46
C TRP A 455 3.59 26.75 -13.43
N CYS A 456 3.50 25.52 -12.92
CA CYS A 456 3.11 24.33 -13.68
C CYS A 456 1.73 24.52 -14.31
N TRP A 457 0.76 25.06 -13.57
CA TRP A 457 -0.55 25.40 -14.09
C TRP A 457 -0.48 26.45 -15.22
N GLU A 458 0.25 27.56 -15.06
CA GLU A 458 0.43 28.57 -16.11
C GLU A 458 1.09 28.00 -17.39
N LYS A 459 1.98 27.01 -17.27
CA LYS A 459 2.58 26.30 -18.42
C LYS A 459 1.66 25.26 -19.07
N LEU A 460 0.68 24.73 -18.33
CA LEU A 460 -0.22 23.68 -18.80
C LEU A 460 -1.63 24.17 -19.16
N LYS A 461 -2.11 25.30 -18.65
CA LYS A 461 -3.51 25.72 -18.80
C LYS A 461 -3.94 25.96 -20.24
N SER A 462 -3.00 26.33 -21.13
CA SER A 462 -3.23 26.45 -22.57
C SER A 462 -3.36 25.10 -23.30
N GLN A 463 -3.10 24.00 -22.59
CA GLN A 463 -3.22 22.61 -23.04
C GLN A 463 -4.37 21.87 -22.33
N ILE A 464 -5.27 22.59 -21.64
CA ILE A 464 -6.44 21.97 -21.00
C ILE A 464 -7.34 21.34 -22.07
N VAL A 465 -7.70 20.08 -21.80
CA VAL A 465 -8.61 19.24 -22.58
C VAL A 465 -9.83 18.89 -21.73
N GLU A 466 -10.95 18.49 -22.34
CA GLU A 466 -12.17 18.17 -21.56
C GLU A 466 -11.91 17.09 -20.49
N SER A 467 -11.08 16.10 -20.80
CA SER A 467 -10.59 15.05 -19.89
C SER A 467 -10.08 15.59 -18.54
N TYR A 468 -9.44 16.77 -18.52
CA TYR A 468 -8.99 17.39 -17.27
C TYR A 468 -10.16 17.70 -16.34
N TYR A 469 -11.21 18.35 -16.87
CA TYR A 469 -12.42 18.64 -16.10
C TYR A 469 -13.16 17.35 -15.71
N ILE A 470 -13.07 16.29 -16.51
CA ILE A 470 -13.65 14.98 -16.17
C ILE A 470 -12.96 14.36 -14.94
N ASP A 471 -11.63 14.34 -14.90
CA ASP A 471 -10.87 13.79 -13.76
C ASP A 471 -10.95 14.69 -12.52
N ARG A 472 -11.03 16.01 -12.69
CA ARG A 472 -11.26 16.99 -11.63
C ARG A 472 -12.64 16.83 -11.00
N ASN A 473 -13.70 16.81 -11.80
CA ASN A 473 -15.08 16.89 -11.30
C ASN A 473 -15.57 15.60 -10.60
N VAL A 474 -14.85 14.48 -10.75
CA VAL A 474 -15.17 13.23 -10.03
C VAL A 474 -14.59 13.18 -8.61
N VAL A 475 -13.68 14.09 -8.23
CA VAL A 475 -13.00 14.07 -6.90
C VAL A 475 -14.00 14.07 -5.73
N HIS A 476 -15.05 14.88 -5.80
CA HIS A 476 -16.13 14.91 -4.81
C HIS A 476 -16.78 13.53 -4.62
N SER A 477 -17.21 12.90 -5.73
CA SER A 477 -17.86 11.58 -5.71
C SER A 477 -16.92 10.50 -5.15
N LEU A 478 -15.60 10.59 -5.43
CA LEU A 478 -14.61 9.68 -4.84
C LEU A 478 -14.48 9.87 -3.33
N ARG A 479 -14.37 11.12 -2.84
CA ARG A 479 -14.28 11.40 -1.40
C ARG A 479 -15.53 10.95 -0.64
N HIS A 480 -16.71 11.18 -1.21
CA HIS A 480 -17.98 10.65 -0.68
C HIS A 480 -17.97 9.11 -0.57
N MET A 481 -17.59 8.41 -1.65
CA MET A 481 -17.46 6.95 -1.66
C MET A 481 -16.44 6.43 -0.63
N GLU A 482 -15.28 7.08 -0.50
CA GLU A 482 -14.23 6.71 0.45
C GLU A 482 -14.64 6.96 1.92
N HIS A 483 -15.35 8.05 2.21
CA HIS A 483 -15.85 8.38 3.55
C HIS A 483 -17.04 7.51 3.99
N MET A 484 -18.02 7.28 3.12
CA MET A 484 -19.25 6.57 3.49
C MET A 484 -19.05 5.05 3.57
N GLY A 485 -18.27 4.47 2.64
CA GLY A 485 -18.15 3.02 2.51
C GLY A 485 -19.48 2.30 2.28
N VAL A 486 -19.47 0.98 2.46
CA VAL A 486 -20.63 0.10 2.17
C VAL A 486 -20.93 -0.78 3.37
N ARG A 487 -22.19 -0.89 3.81
CA ARG A 487 -22.57 -1.79 4.92
C ARG A 487 -22.36 -3.26 4.55
N ILE A 488 -21.89 -4.07 5.51
CA ILE A 488 -21.61 -5.50 5.34
C ILE A 488 -22.64 -6.36 6.10
N ASN A 489 -23.15 -7.42 5.47
CA ASN A 489 -23.84 -8.51 6.15
C ASN A 489 -22.83 -9.48 6.80
N GLN A 490 -22.57 -9.31 8.10
CA GLN A 490 -21.64 -10.17 8.84
C GLN A 490 -22.11 -11.63 8.97
N GLU A 491 -23.41 -11.90 8.93
CA GLU A 491 -23.93 -13.27 9.00
C GLU A 491 -23.53 -14.04 7.73
N SER A 492 -23.81 -13.48 6.55
CA SER A 492 -23.40 -14.09 5.28
C SER A 492 -21.88 -14.12 5.06
N VAL A 493 -21.11 -13.16 5.59
CA VAL A 493 -19.63 -13.25 5.58
C VAL A 493 -19.14 -14.44 6.42
N ALA A 494 -19.76 -14.70 7.58
CA ALA A 494 -19.43 -15.86 8.41
C ALA A 494 -19.85 -17.19 7.75
N GLU A 495 -21.01 -17.25 7.11
CA GLU A 495 -21.44 -18.42 6.33
C GLU A 495 -20.45 -18.77 5.21
N PHE A 496 -20.11 -17.78 4.35
CA PHE A 496 -19.10 -17.96 3.30
C PHE A 496 -17.71 -18.31 3.87
N TYR A 497 -17.36 -17.80 5.05
CA TYR A 497 -16.10 -18.14 5.70
C TYR A 497 -16.04 -19.63 6.02
N TYR A 498 -17.04 -20.16 6.73
CA TYR A 498 -17.03 -21.56 7.17
C TYR A 498 -17.13 -22.52 5.98
N GLU A 499 -18.00 -22.25 5.01
CA GLU A 499 -18.13 -23.06 3.79
C GLU A 499 -16.81 -23.13 3.01
N LEU A 500 -16.14 -21.99 2.80
CA LEU A 500 -14.89 -21.96 2.04
C LEU A 500 -13.70 -22.51 2.84
N ASP A 501 -13.61 -22.32 4.15
CA ASP A 501 -12.50 -22.83 4.96
C ASP A 501 -12.56 -24.37 5.09
N GLU A 502 -13.77 -24.96 5.22
CA GLU A 502 -13.98 -26.40 5.12
C GLU A 502 -13.54 -26.94 3.76
N GLN A 503 -14.05 -26.36 2.66
CA GLN A 503 -13.72 -26.82 1.30
C GLN A 503 -12.24 -26.65 0.95
N VAL A 504 -11.59 -25.55 1.38
CA VAL A 504 -10.16 -25.33 1.22
C VAL A 504 -9.34 -26.33 2.04
N THR A 505 -9.82 -26.70 3.23
CA THR A 505 -9.18 -27.71 4.10
C THR A 505 -9.30 -29.12 3.50
N TYR A 506 -10.50 -29.52 3.05
CA TYR A 506 -10.72 -30.78 2.34
C TYR A 506 -9.86 -30.89 1.06
N LEU A 507 -9.87 -29.85 0.21
CA LEU A 507 -9.08 -29.84 -1.01
C LEU A 507 -7.56 -29.86 -0.73
N ARG A 508 -7.11 -29.21 0.35
CA ARG A 508 -5.70 -29.29 0.80
C ARG A 508 -5.32 -30.73 1.14
N GLN A 509 -6.12 -31.41 1.96
CA GLN A 509 -5.90 -32.81 2.33
C GLN A 509 -5.92 -33.73 1.10
N LEU A 510 -6.88 -33.55 0.18
CA LEU A 510 -7.01 -34.31 -1.07
C LEU A 510 -5.83 -34.11 -2.05
N ILE A 511 -5.09 -33.02 -1.93
CA ILE A 511 -3.87 -32.76 -2.72
C ILE A 511 -2.63 -33.30 -1.99
N GLN A 512 -2.63 -33.27 -0.64
CA GLN A 512 -1.58 -33.88 0.19
C GLN A 512 -1.57 -35.41 0.11
N THR A 513 -2.71 -36.08 0.01
CA THR A 513 -2.76 -37.54 -0.27
C THR A 513 -2.24 -37.91 -1.66
N LYS A 514 -2.17 -36.94 -2.59
CA LYS A 514 -1.50 -37.04 -3.90
C LYS A 514 -0.01 -36.66 -3.83
N GLY A 515 0.55 -36.52 -2.63
CA GLY A 515 1.98 -36.24 -2.39
C GLY A 515 2.42 -34.80 -2.58
N CYS A 516 1.51 -33.82 -2.58
CA CYS A 516 1.81 -32.41 -2.87
C CYS A 516 1.24 -31.44 -1.82
N ASP A 517 1.99 -30.39 -1.46
CA ASP A 517 1.41 -29.15 -0.94
C ASP A 517 0.79 -28.35 -2.11
N PRO A 518 -0.52 -28.01 -2.10
CA PRO A 518 -1.15 -27.23 -3.16
C PRO A 518 -0.60 -25.80 -3.33
N ASN A 519 0.13 -25.30 -2.32
CA ASN A 519 0.80 -24.00 -2.37
C ASN A 519 2.19 -24.10 -3.04
N SER A 520 2.80 -25.29 -3.07
CA SER A 520 4.13 -25.54 -3.64
C SER A 520 4.08 -25.81 -5.15
N ASN A 521 4.25 -24.74 -5.93
CA ASN A 521 4.39 -24.81 -7.39
C ASN A 521 5.44 -25.85 -7.86
N GLN A 522 6.53 -25.99 -7.12
CA GLN A 522 7.59 -26.95 -7.44
C GLN A 522 7.14 -28.40 -7.26
N GLN A 523 6.47 -28.74 -6.15
CA GLN A 523 5.98 -30.10 -5.92
C GLN A 523 4.89 -30.50 -6.93
N ILE A 524 3.92 -29.63 -7.17
CA ILE A 524 2.87 -29.85 -8.18
C ILE A 524 3.49 -30.07 -9.56
N GLY A 525 4.48 -29.25 -9.94
CA GLY A 525 5.20 -29.39 -11.20
C GLY A 525 5.94 -30.73 -11.32
N ILE A 526 6.64 -31.16 -10.27
CA ILE A 526 7.36 -32.43 -10.23
C ILE A 526 6.38 -33.61 -10.32
N ALA A 527 5.30 -33.62 -9.53
CA ALA A 527 4.33 -34.71 -9.53
C ALA A 527 3.61 -34.87 -10.87
N LEU A 528 3.23 -33.76 -11.53
CA LEU A 528 2.65 -33.80 -12.88
C LEU A 528 3.68 -34.29 -13.91
N ALA A 529 4.95 -33.87 -13.81
CA ALA A 529 6.02 -34.36 -14.70
C ALA A 529 6.33 -35.86 -14.50
N GLN A 530 6.28 -36.36 -13.26
CA GLN A 530 6.43 -37.79 -12.94
C GLN A 530 5.30 -38.64 -13.54
N LYS A 531 4.09 -38.08 -13.68
CA LYS A 531 2.97 -38.69 -14.43
C LYS A 531 3.10 -38.56 -15.95
N GLY A 532 4.19 -37.99 -16.47
CA GLY A 532 4.46 -37.85 -17.91
C GLY A 532 4.05 -36.50 -18.55
N TRP A 533 3.46 -35.57 -17.79
CA TRP A 533 3.04 -34.27 -18.36
C TRP A 533 4.26 -33.37 -18.65
N ARG A 534 4.43 -33.01 -19.93
CA ARG A 534 5.52 -32.13 -20.38
C ARG A 534 5.22 -30.67 -20.06
N LEU A 535 5.75 -30.20 -18.94
CA LEU A 535 5.60 -28.82 -18.47
C LEU A 535 6.74 -27.91 -18.95
N PRO A 536 6.46 -26.68 -19.42
CA PRO A 536 7.49 -25.68 -19.68
C PRO A 536 8.06 -25.12 -18.37
N TYR A 537 9.30 -24.64 -18.38
CA TYR A 537 9.89 -23.94 -17.23
C TYR A 537 9.36 -22.50 -17.07
N THR A 538 9.45 -21.97 -15.86
CA THR A 538 9.25 -20.52 -15.60
C THR A 538 10.38 -19.69 -16.22
N LYS A 539 10.18 -18.37 -16.37
CA LYS A 539 11.21 -17.44 -16.92
C LYS A 539 12.57 -17.55 -16.21
N SER A 540 12.57 -17.83 -14.91
CA SER A 540 13.78 -18.03 -14.09
C SER A 540 14.46 -19.39 -14.27
N LYS A 541 13.87 -20.32 -15.02
CA LYS A 541 14.26 -21.73 -15.19
C LYS A 541 14.38 -22.58 -13.90
N LYS A 542 14.12 -22.02 -12.71
CA LYS A 542 14.22 -22.71 -11.42
C LYS A 542 13.10 -23.71 -11.10
N GLN A 543 11.93 -23.58 -11.73
CA GLN A 543 10.78 -24.45 -11.49
C GLN A 543 9.96 -24.65 -12.76
N LEU A 544 9.18 -25.73 -12.79
CA LEU A 544 8.18 -25.97 -13.83
C LEU A 544 7.00 -24.99 -13.65
N LYS A 545 6.41 -24.57 -14.77
CA LYS A 545 5.32 -23.57 -14.80
C LYS A 545 3.98 -24.26 -14.55
N VAL A 546 3.43 -24.07 -13.36
CA VAL A 546 2.09 -24.55 -12.97
C VAL A 546 1.18 -23.38 -12.57
N ASN A 547 1.14 -22.35 -13.41
CA ASN A 547 0.12 -21.30 -13.29
C ASN A 547 -1.21 -21.78 -13.89
N GLU A 548 -2.30 -21.06 -13.60
CA GLU A 548 -3.67 -21.39 -13.99
C GLU A 548 -3.80 -21.82 -15.46
N LYS A 549 -3.35 -20.96 -16.40
CA LYS A 549 -3.34 -21.23 -17.85
C LYS A 549 -2.56 -22.49 -18.27
N THR A 550 -1.55 -22.91 -17.52
CA THR A 550 -0.86 -24.19 -17.81
C THR A 550 -1.63 -25.37 -17.21
N LEU A 551 -2.17 -25.26 -15.99
CA LEU A 551 -2.97 -26.32 -15.37
C LEU A 551 -4.29 -26.59 -16.10
N GLN A 552 -4.95 -25.57 -16.66
CA GLN A 552 -6.16 -25.68 -17.51
C GLN A 552 -5.95 -26.44 -18.84
N ASN A 553 -4.72 -26.83 -19.16
CA ASN A 553 -4.37 -27.64 -20.33
C ASN A 553 -3.95 -29.07 -19.96
N ILE A 554 -4.11 -29.47 -18.70
CA ILE A 554 -3.65 -30.75 -18.15
C ILE A 554 -4.86 -31.52 -17.65
N ASP A 555 -5.17 -32.63 -18.30
CA ASP A 555 -6.28 -33.49 -17.91
C ASP A 555 -5.84 -34.48 -16.82
N ASP A 556 -5.55 -33.93 -15.64
CA ASP A 556 -5.10 -34.69 -14.48
C ASP A 556 -5.90 -34.31 -13.22
N PRO A 557 -6.44 -35.28 -12.45
CA PRO A 557 -7.14 -35.01 -11.19
C PRO A 557 -6.32 -34.26 -10.13
N LEU A 558 -4.99 -34.17 -10.24
CA LEU A 558 -4.15 -33.28 -9.42
C LEU A 558 -4.23 -31.83 -9.93
N ALA A 559 -4.10 -31.59 -11.24
CA ALA A 559 -4.18 -30.26 -11.83
C ALA A 559 -5.57 -29.63 -11.61
N GLN A 560 -6.64 -30.42 -11.77
CA GLN A 560 -8.01 -30.00 -11.52
C GLN A 560 -8.23 -29.66 -10.02
N SER A 561 -7.83 -30.52 -9.07
CA SER A 561 -7.93 -30.19 -7.64
C SER A 561 -7.15 -28.93 -7.26
N VAL A 562 -5.93 -28.75 -7.80
CA VAL A 562 -5.10 -27.56 -7.52
C VAL A 562 -5.74 -26.27 -8.04
N LEU A 563 -6.44 -26.30 -9.17
CA LEU A 563 -7.19 -25.14 -9.68
C LEU A 563 -8.31 -24.73 -8.71
N VAL A 564 -9.19 -25.67 -8.35
CA VAL A 564 -10.33 -25.40 -7.45
C VAL A 564 -9.86 -24.98 -6.05
N TYR A 565 -8.79 -25.60 -5.52
CA TYR A 565 -8.17 -25.16 -4.27
C TYR A 565 -7.71 -23.70 -4.34
N ARG A 566 -6.98 -23.32 -5.41
CA ARG A 566 -6.41 -21.97 -5.54
C ARG A 566 -7.49 -20.91 -5.72
N GLU A 567 -8.55 -21.22 -6.44
CA GLU A 567 -9.72 -20.37 -6.57
C GLU A 567 -10.37 -20.12 -5.20
N LYS A 568 -10.81 -21.18 -4.51
CA LYS A 568 -11.49 -21.05 -3.20
C LYS A 568 -10.59 -20.45 -2.12
N ALA A 569 -9.30 -20.83 -2.08
CA ALA A 569 -8.33 -20.25 -1.15
C ALA A 569 -8.07 -18.77 -1.42
N LYS A 570 -8.06 -18.33 -2.69
CA LYS A 570 -8.03 -16.89 -3.04
C LYS A 570 -9.31 -16.20 -2.55
N VAL A 571 -10.50 -16.77 -2.82
CA VAL A 571 -11.76 -16.11 -2.41
C VAL A 571 -11.82 -15.91 -0.90
N LEU A 572 -11.51 -16.96 -0.14
CA LEU A 572 -11.44 -16.95 1.32
C LEU A 572 -10.44 -15.93 1.86
N SER A 573 -9.22 -15.90 1.33
CA SER A 573 -8.13 -15.04 1.85
C SER A 573 -8.16 -13.59 1.37
N THR A 574 -8.69 -13.33 0.16
CA THR A 574 -8.60 -12.02 -0.51
C THR A 574 -9.88 -11.19 -0.37
N TYR A 575 -11.04 -11.82 -0.16
CA TYR A 575 -12.32 -11.11 -0.08
C TYR A 575 -13.10 -11.40 1.21
N ILE A 576 -13.18 -12.66 1.67
CA ILE A 576 -13.96 -13.00 2.88
C ILE A 576 -13.21 -12.65 4.18
N LYS A 577 -11.98 -13.14 4.37
CA LYS A 577 -11.19 -12.85 5.58
C LYS A 577 -11.00 -11.35 5.87
N PRO A 578 -10.80 -10.46 4.87
CA PRO A 578 -10.76 -9.01 5.10
C PRO A 578 -12.10 -8.34 5.45
N LEU A 579 -13.25 -9.01 5.31
CA LEU A 579 -14.57 -8.48 5.66
C LEU A 579 -15.03 -8.87 7.07
N LEU A 580 -14.42 -9.87 7.70
CA LEU A 580 -14.84 -10.35 9.03
C LEU A 580 -14.73 -9.27 10.11
N GLY A 581 -15.77 -9.15 10.93
CA GLY A 581 -15.85 -8.19 12.03
C GLY A 581 -16.03 -6.72 11.62
N LEU A 582 -16.07 -6.42 10.32
CA LEU A 582 -16.28 -5.06 9.82
C LEU A 582 -17.77 -4.75 9.64
N GLU A 583 -18.24 -3.65 10.23
CA GLU A 583 -19.58 -3.11 9.95
C GLU A 583 -19.69 -2.59 8.50
N ARG A 584 -18.60 -2.01 8.01
CA ARG A 584 -18.53 -1.31 6.72
C ARG A 584 -17.25 -1.66 5.96
N ALA A 585 -17.39 -1.87 4.66
CA ALA A 585 -16.28 -2.06 3.73
C ALA A 585 -15.84 -0.70 3.17
N TYR A 586 -14.55 -0.39 3.36
CA TYR A 586 -13.90 0.79 2.79
C TYR A 586 -12.93 0.37 1.69
N THR A 587 -12.63 1.29 0.78
CA THR A 587 -11.66 1.10 -0.30
C THR A 587 -11.06 2.46 -0.64
N HIS A 588 -9.84 2.47 -1.18
CA HIS A 588 -9.20 3.68 -1.64
C HIS A 588 -9.22 3.79 -3.17
N TYR A 589 -9.75 4.89 -3.72
CA TYR A 589 -9.86 5.10 -5.16
C TYR A 589 -8.72 5.97 -5.71
N ASN A 590 -8.02 5.39 -6.69
CA ASN A 590 -6.87 5.99 -7.34
C ASN A 590 -7.29 6.58 -8.69
N ASN A 591 -7.55 7.88 -8.74
CA ASN A 591 -7.99 8.61 -9.94
C ASN A 591 -6.90 8.72 -11.02
N THR A 592 -5.64 8.92 -10.58
CA THR A 592 -4.47 9.27 -11.41
C THR A 592 -3.47 8.12 -11.65
N ARG A 593 -3.86 6.86 -11.40
CA ARG A 593 -2.94 5.70 -11.36
C ARG A 593 -2.89 4.85 -12.63
N VAL A 594 -3.98 4.71 -13.38
CA VAL A 594 -4.06 3.78 -14.53
C VAL A 594 -3.95 4.57 -15.82
N ILE A 595 -2.97 4.27 -16.68
CA ILE A 595 -2.69 5.07 -17.90
C ILE A 595 -3.89 5.24 -18.87
N THR A 596 -4.92 4.40 -18.77
CA THR A 596 -6.18 4.53 -19.52
C THR A 596 -7.20 5.45 -18.86
N GLY A 597 -6.89 6.16 -17.78
CA GLY A 597 -7.84 7.03 -17.07
C GLY A 597 -8.85 6.30 -16.18
N ARG A 598 -8.95 4.96 -16.26
CA ARG A 598 -9.80 4.16 -15.36
C ARG A 598 -9.43 4.39 -13.89
N LEU A 599 -10.44 4.46 -13.01
CA LEU A 599 -10.23 4.37 -11.57
C LEU A 599 -9.61 3.01 -11.20
N SER A 600 -8.90 2.94 -10.08
CA SER A 600 -8.50 1.66 -9.48
C SER A 600 -8.68 1.67 -7.97
N SER A 601 -9.36 0.65 -7.44
CA SER A 601 -9.57 0.43 -6.00
C SER A 601 -8.39 -0.31 -5.36
N SER A 602 -8.01 0.09 -4.16
CA SER A 602 -7.00 -0.57 -3.31
C SER A 602 -7.43 -0.58 -1.84
N ASP A 603 -6.63 -1.25 -1.01
CA ASP A 603 -6.55 -1.29 0.46
C ASP A 603 -7.56 -0.42 1.26
N PRO A 604 -8.31 -1.00 2.22
CA PRO A 604 -8.20 -2.38 2.71
C PRO A 604 -8.81 -3.43 1.77
N ILE A 605 -9.77 -3.04 0.90
CA ILE A 605 -10.50 -3.96 0.02
C ILE A 605 -10.43 -3.44 -1.42
N ASN A 606 -10.24 -4.34 -2.40
CA ASN A 606 -10.23 -3.98 -3.82
C ASN A 606 -11.58 -4.28 -4.47
N MET A 607 -12.52 -3.32 -4.39
CA MET A 607 -13.91 -3.47 -4.86
C MET A 607 -14.03 -3.96 -6.31
N GLN A 608 -13.17 -3.47 -7.21
CA GLN A 608 -13.16 -3.87 -8.63
C GLN A 608 -12.86 -5.35 -8.88
N ASN A 609 -12.39 -6.10 -7.89
CA ASN A 609 -12.02 -7.51 -8.04
C ASN A 609 -12.93 -8.46 -7.25
N ILE A 610 -14.03 -7.99 -6.66
CA ILE A 610 -14.93 -8.82 -5.83
C ILE A 610 -15.75 -9.79 -6.71
N PRO A 611 -15.68 -11.12 -6.46
CA PRO A 611 -16.43 -12.12 -7.23
C PRO A 611 -17.94 -11.95 -7.08
N LEU A 612 -18.69 -12.18 -8.17
CA LEU A 612 -20.15 -11.99 -8.23
C LEU A 612 -20.89 -12.65 -7.06
N GLY A 613 -20.62 -13.93 -6.76
CA GLY A 613 -21.30 -14.66 -5.68
C GLY A 613 -21.06 -14.10 -4.27
N ILE A 614 -20.01 -13.30 -4.06
CA ILE A 614 -19.71 -12.66 -2.78
C ILE A 614 -20.39 -11.28 -2.65
N ARG A 615 -20.88 -10.69 -3.76
CA ARG A 615 -21.49 -9.35 -3.75
C ARG A 615 -22.75 -9.24 -2.88
N VAL A 616 -23.39 -10.37 -2.54
CA VAL A 616 -24.57 -10.42 -1.65
C VAL A 616 -24.28 -9.93 -0.23
N VAL A 617 -23.02 -9.91 0.21
CA VAL A 617 -22.67 -9.40 1.55
C VAL A 617 -22.67 -7.88 1.66
N PHE A 618 -22.90 -7.13 0.57
CA PHE A 618 -22.89 -5.67 0.56
C PHE A 618 -24.34 -5.14 0.51
N LEU A 619 -24.76 -4.41 1.56
CA LEU A 619 -26.14 -3.99 1.80
C LEU A 619 -26.32 -2.46 1.73
N ALA A 620 -27.58 -2.03 1.63
CA ALA A 620 -28.03 -0.67 1.94
C ALA A 620 -27.89 -0.36 3.44
N ASP A 621 -27.59 0.90 3.80
CA ASP A 621 -27.30 1.29 5.18
C ASP A 621 -28.48 1.12 6.13
N ASP A 622 -29.70 1.49 5.71
CA ASP A 622 -30.93 1.40 6.51
C ASP A 622 -31.74 0.12 6.25
N GLY A 623 -31.28 -0.74 5.34
CA GLY A 623 -32.04 -1.90 4.86
C GLY A 623 -33.07 -1.57 3.77
N SER A 624 -32.96 -0.41 3.12
CA SER A 624 -33.67 -0.10 1.88
C SER A 624 -33.06 -0.84 0.66
N LEU A 625 -33.41 -0.42 -0.55
CA LEU A 625 -32.95 -1.05 -1.79
C LEU A 625 -31.64 -0.44 -2.28
N VAL A 626 -30.72 -1.30 -2.70
CA VAL A 626 -29.51 -0.92 -3.42
C VAL A 626 -29.85 -0.81 -4.91
N PHE A 627 -29.44 0.28 -5.55
CA PHE A 627 -29.66 0.53 -6.98
C PHE A 627 -28.33 0.50 -7.73
N ALA A 628 -28.29 -0.07 -8.93
CA ALA A 628 -27.13 0.03 -9.82
C ALA A 628 -27.51 0.54 -11.21
N LEU A 629 -26.63 1.38 -11.77
CA LEU A 629 -26.67 1.85 -13.14
C LEU A 629 -25.46 1.28 -13.89
N ASP A 630 -25.72 0.44 -14.88
CA ASP A 630 -24.72 -0.28 -15.68
C ASP A 630 -24.69 0.30 -17.11
N ALA A 631 -23.54 0.86 -17.52
CA ALA A 631 -23.33 1.45 -18.83
C ALA A 631 -23.04 0.38 -19.90
N SER A 632 -24.03 -0.49 -20.12
CA SER A 632 -23.93 -1.71 -20.91
C SER A 632 -23.15 -1.57 -22.23
N GLN A 633 -22.00 -2.23 -22.29
CA GLN A 633 -21.13 -2.35 -23.47
C GLN A 633 -20.55 -1.01 -23.97
N ILE A 634 -20.35 -0.04 -23.07
CA ILE A 634 -19.86 1.30 -23.39
C ILE A 634 -18.57 1.33 -24.21
N GLU A 635 -17.67 0.35 -24.04
CA GLU A 635 -16.44 0.26 -24.84
C GLU A 635 -16.72 -0.07 -26.32
N LEU A 636 -17.68 -0.93 -26.61
CA LEU A 636 -18.05 -1.26 -28.00
C LEU A 636 -18.82 -0.11 -28.66
N ARG A 637 -19.66 0.61 -27.90
CA ARG A 637 -20.32 1.85 -28.35
C ARG A 637 -19.28 2.93 -28.69
N THR A 638 -18.28 3.08 -27.82
CA THR A 638 -17.14 3.97 -28.01
C THR A 638 -16.35 3.60 -29.27
N LEU A 639 -16.02 2.32 -29.48
CA LEU A 639 -15.32 1.87 -30.68
C LEU A 639 -16.15 2.11 -31.95
N ALA A 640 -17.44 1.79 -31.94
CA ALA A 640 -18.35 2.03 -33.07
C ALA A 640 -18.35 3.51 -33.49
N TYR A 641 -18.33 4.42 -32.51
CA TYR A 641 -18.25 5.85 -32.74
C TYR A 641 -16.87 6.30 -33.24
N LEU A 642 -15.77 5.90 -32.58
CA LEU A 642 -14.40 6.29 -32.98
C LEU A 642 -14.03 5.75 -34.36
N ALA A 643 -14.56 4.58 -34.73
CA ALA A 643 -14.36 3.94 -36.03
C ALA A 643 -15.41 4.33 -37.10
N GLN A 644 -16.45 5.10 -36.73
CA GLN A 644 -17.59 5.45 -37.57
C GLN A 644 -18.23 4.22 -38.28
N ASP A 645 -18.27 3.08 -37.60
CA ASP A 645 -18.69 1.83 -38.22
C ASP A 645 -20.21 1.76 -38.40
N LYS A 646 -20.64 1.78 -39.66
CA LYS A 646 -22.05 1.85 -40.05
C LYS A 646 -22.87 0.65 -39.57
N VAL A 647 -22.29 -0.54 -39.49
CA VAL A 647 -23.03 -1.76 -39.08
C VAL A 647 -23.19 -1.77 -37.57
N MET A 648 -22.12 -1.49 -36.84
CA MET A 648 -22.14 -1.47 -35.37
C MET A 648 -22.98 -0.30 -34.83
N LEU A 649 -22.88 0.89 -35.43
CA LEU A 649 -23.72 2.06 -35.09
C LEU A 649 -25.20 1.79 -35.37
N ALA A 650 -25.55 1.22 -36.53
CA ALA A 650 -26.94 0.91 -36.87
C ALA A 650 -27.55 -0.14 -35.93
N ALA A 651 -26.77 -1.13 -35.48
CA ALA A 651 -27.22 -2.12 -34.50
C ALA A 651 -27.52 -1.48 -33.14
N PHE A 652 -26.61 -0.65 -32.62
CA PHE A 652 -26.81 0.05 -31.35
C PHE A 652 -27.98 1.05 -31.40
N ALA A 653 -28.13 1.84 -32.47
CA ALA A 653 -29.24 2.77 -32.66
C ALA A 653 -30.59 2.05 -32.85
N SER A 654 -30.58 0.78 -33.26
CA SER A 654 -31.79 -0.06 -33.34
C SER A 654 -32.10 -0.82 -32.04
N GLY A 655 -31.36 -0.57 -30.95
CA GLY A 655 -31.49 -1.31 -29.70
C GLY A 655 -31.18 -2.81 -29.80
N ARG A 656 -30.49 -3.27 -30.87
CA ARG A 656 -30.20 -4.69 -31.08
C ARG A 656 -29.00 -5.14 -30.26
N ASP A 657 -29.04 -6.41 -29.83
CA ASP A 657 -27.91 -7.10 -29.22
C ASP A 657 -26.75 -7.17 -30.24
N ILE A 658 -25.67 -6.41 -29.99
CA ILE A 658 -24.54 -6.33 -30.93
C ILE A 658 -23.85 -7.68 -31.14
N HIS A 659 -23.82 -8.56 -30.13
CA HIS A 659 -23.24 -9.89 -30.28
C HIS A 659 -24.13 -10.77 -31.16
N ARG A 660 -25.46 -10.61 -31.09
CA ARG A 660 -26.37 -11.25 -32.04
C ARG A 660 -26.23 -10.68 -33.45
N GLU A 661 -26.12 -9.36 -33.61
CA GLU A 661 -25.85 -8.74 -34.92
C GLU A 661 -24.55 -9.28 -35.53
N THR A 662 -23.45 -9.35 -34.76
CA THR A 662 -22.18 -9.95 -35.20
C THR A 662 -22.35 -11.42 -35.60
N MET A 663 -23.09 -12.20 -34.80
CA MET A 663 -23.37 -13.61 -35.06
C MET A 663 -24.11 -13.80 -36.40
N ASP A 664 -25.14 -13.00 -36.64
CA ASP A 664 -25.99 -13.07 -37.82
C ASP A 664 -25.28 -12.51 -39.07
N LYS A 665 -24.60 -11.35 -38.95
CA LYS A 665 -23.87 -10.70 -40.07
C LYS A 665 -22.67 -11.52 -40.54
N MET A 666 -21.92 -12.14 -39.63
CA MET A 666 -20.78 -12.98 -39.99
C MET A 666 -21.19 -14.42 -40.34
N GLY A 667 -22.46 -14.81 -40.17
CA GLY A 667 -22.94 -16.18 -40.44
C GLY A 667 -22.35 -17.24 -39.49
N ILE A 668 -22.11 -16.89 -38.22
CA ILE A 668 -21.43 -17.77 -37.25
C ILE A 668 -22.24 -19.04 -36.95
N THR A 669 -23.57 -18.96 -37.05
CA THR A 669 -24.51 -20.08 -36.83
C THR A 669 -24.28 -21.28 -37.75
N ALA A 670 -23.68 -21.10 -38.93
CA ALA A 670 -23.33 -22.20 -39.83
C ALA A 670 -22.24 -23.14 -39.27
N ASN A 671 -21.46 -22.67 -38.29
CA ASN A 671 -20.28 -23.38 -37.75
C ASN A 671 -20.48 -23.88 -36.31
N MET A 672 -21.67 -23.75 -35.71
CA MET A 672 -21.89 -23.88 -34.25
C MET A 672 -23.10 -24.76 -33.92
N SER A 673 -23.05 -25.45 -32.78
CA SER A 673 -24.09 -26.44 -32.41
C SER A 673 -25.43 -25.80 -32.03
N ASN A 674 -25.42 -24.55 -31.56
CA ASN A 674 -26.59 -23.82 -31.08
C ASN A 674 -26.36 -22.30 -31.10
N GLN A 675 -27.44 -21.52 -31.06
CA GLN A 675 -27.37 -20.04 -31.12
C GLN A 675 -26.71 -19.40 -29.88
N VAL A 676 -26.73 -20.04 -28.71
CA VAL A 676 -26.11 -19.50 -27.48
C VAL A 676 -24.59 -19.56 -27.59
N GLU A 677 -24.06 -20.69 -28.06
CA GLU A 677 -22.63 -20.87 -28.37
C GLU A 677 -22.17 -19.91 -29.47
N ALA A 678 -22.92 -19.80 -30.56
CA ALA A 678 -22.63 -18.88 -31.65
C ALA A 678 -22.60 -17.41 -31.18
N ARG A 679 -23.53 -16.98 -30.31
CA ARG A 679 -23.53 -15.65 -29.70
C ARG A 679 -22.35 -15.44 -28.74
N ARG A 680 -21.93 -16.46 -27.98
CA ARG A 680 -20.71 -16.38 -27.15
C ARG A 680 -19.45 -16.20 -28.00
N LEU A 681 -19.34 -16.91 -29.13
CA LEU A 681 -18.24 -16.71 -30.07
C LEU A 681 -18.27 -15.30 -30.69
N ALA A 682 -19.45 -14.80 -31.04
CA ALA A 682 -19.63 -13.43 -31.52
C ALA A 682 -19.24 -12.37 -30.46
N LYS A 683 -19.52 -12.61 -29.17
CA LYS A 683 -19.00 -11.81 -28.05
C LYS A 683 -17.48 -11.87 -27.99
N VAL A 684 -16.87 -13.06 -28.08
CA VAL A 684 -15.41 -13.24 -28.10
C VAL A 684 -14.77 -12.45 -29.24
N LEU A 685 -15.32 -12.52 -30.45
CA LEU A 685 -14.80 -11.79 -31.61
C LEU A 685 -14.90 -10.26 -31.42
N ASN A 686 -16.03 -9.78 -30.88
CA ASN A 686 -16.20 -8.37 -30.51
C ASN A 686 -15.22 -7.88 -29.43
N PHE A 687 -14.74 -8.75 -28.52
CA PHE A 687 -13.79 -8.35 -27.48
C PHE A 687 -12.33 -8.77 -27.74
N ALA A 688 -12.08 -9.56 -28.79
CA ALA A 688 -10.74 -9.95 -29.23
C ALA A 688 -10.32 -9.18 -30.48
N THR A 689 -11.04 -9.33 -31.60
CA THR A 689 -10.66 -8.75 -32.89
C THR A 689 -10.70 -7.23 -32.87
N ALA A 690 -11.69 -6.66 -32.20
CA ALA A 690 -11.81 -5.22 -31.92
C ALA A 690 -10.58 -4.61 -31.25
N TYR A 691 -9.84 -5.39 -30.45
CA TYR A 691 -8.67 -4.97 -29.67
C TYR A 691 -7.38 -5.60 -30.17
N LEU A 692 -7.28 -5.83 -31.49
CA LEU A 692 -6.11 -6.39 -32.17
C LEU A 692 -5.68 -7.76 -31.62
N GLY A 693 -6.66 -8.56 -31.20
CA GLY A 693 -6.48 -9.96 -30.87
C GLY A 693 -6.16 -10.77 -32.12
N GLU A 694 -4.92 -11.25 -32.20
CA GLU A 694 -4.51 -12.23 -33.22
C GLU A 694 -5.05 -13.62 -32.92
N GLU A 695 -4.84 -14.56 -33.85
CA GLU A 695 -5.37 -15.92 -33.85
C GLU A 695 -5.33 -16.61 -32.47
N GLU A 696 -4.15 -16.66 -31.81
CA GLU A 696 -3.98 -17.22 -30.47
C GLU A 696 -4.91 -16.59 -29.42
N THR A 697 -5.13 -15.27 -29.49
CA THR A 697 -5.97 -14.53 -28.54
C THR A 697 -7.46 -14.83 -28.75
N ILE A 698 -7.88 -15.00 -30.00
CA ILE A 698 -9.26 -15.39 -30.33
C ILE A 698 -9.51 -16.83 -29.86
N ILE A 699 -8.59 -17.76 -30.13
CA ILE A 699 -8.66 -19.16 -29.66
C ILE A 699 -8.70 -19.22 -28.13
N GLU A 700 -7.83 -18.49 -27.43
CA GLU A 700 -7.78 -18.51 -25.96
C GLU A 700 -9.02 -17.91 -25.31
N ASN A 701 -9.61 -16.87 -25.88
CA ASN A 701 -10.85 -16.29 -25.35
C ASN A 701 -12.07 -17.17 -25.69
N ALA A 702 -12.11 -17.79 -26.87
CA ALA A 702 -13.12 -18.80 -27.21
C ALA A 702 -13.05 -19.99 -26.25
N LYS A 703 -11.84 -20.46 -25.90
CA LYS A 703 -11.62 -21.56 -24.96
C LYS A 703 -12.21 -21.30 -23.58
N LYS A 704 -12.13 -20.06 -23.07
CA LYS A 704 -12.69 -19.63 -21.77
C LYS A 704 -14.22 -19.67 -21.74
N GLU A 705 -14.88 -19.28 -22.82
CA GLU A 705 -16.35 -19.31 -22.96
C GLU A 705 -16.90 -20.74 -23.22
N GLY A 706 -16.02 -21.75 -23.22
CA GLY A 706 -16.31 -23.18 -23.41
C GLY A 706 -16.03 -23.69 -24.83
N ILE A 707 -15.89 -22.79 -25.80
CA ILE A 707 -15.88 -23.06 -27.24
C ILE A 707 -14.55 -23.64 -27.70
N ARG A 708 -14.52 -24.37 -28.81
CA ARG A 708 -13.29 -24.83 -29.49
C ARG A 708 -13.34 -24.42 -30.96
N ILE A 709 -12.29 -23.73 -31.41
CA ILE A 709 -12.09 -23.33 -32.81
C ILE A 709 -10.64 -23.61 -33.21
N THR A 710 -10.40 -23.87 -34.49
CA THR A 710 -9.05 -24.09 -35.04
C THR A 710 -8.35 -22.76 -35.39
N PRO A 711 -7.01 -22.77 -35.56
CA PRO A 711 -6.25 -21.70 -36.22
C PRO A 711 -6.95 -21.12 -37.46
N ILE A 712 -7.25 -21.99 -38.43
CA ILE A 712 -7.89 -21.63 -39.70
C ILE A 712 -9.22 -20.92 -39.46
N GLN A 713 -10.06 -21.46 -38.56
CA GLN A 713 -11.34 -20.82 -38.20
C GLN A 713 -11.14 -19.46 -37.51
N ALA A 714 -10.19 -19.33 -36.58
CA ALA A 714 -9.94 -18.07 -35.90
C ALA A 714 -9.43 -16.98 -36.86
N THR A 715 -8.56 -17.33 -37.80
CA THR A 715 -8.09 -16.44 -38.87
C THR A 715 -9.20 -16.06 -39.85
N ASP A 716 -10.06 -17.01 -40.27
CA ASP A 716 -11.24 -16.74 -41.11
C ASP A 716 -12.30 -15.87 -40.39
N PHE A 717 -12.64 -16.16 -39.13
CA PHE A 717 -13.51 -15.29 -38.34
C PHE A 717 -12.92 -13.88 -38.17
N ARG A 718 -11.60 -13.74 -38.01
CA ARG A 718 -10.90 -12.44 -37.96
C ARG A 718 -11.03 -11.68 -39.29
N HIS A 719 -10.94 -12.37 -40.43
CA HIS A 719 -11.17 -11.79 -41.76
C HIS A 719 -12.62 -11.31 -41.92
N ARG A 720 -13.59 -12.21 -41.72
CA ARG A 720 -15.03 -11.92 -41.82
C ARG A 720 -15.49 -10.81 -40.87
N TYR A 721 -14.85 -10.65 -39.71
CA TYR A 721 -15.11 -9.53 -38.79
C TYR A 721 -14.74 -8.18 -39.41
N PHE A 722 -13.57 -8.08 -40.07
CA PHE A 722 -13.13 -6.85 -40.72
C PHE A 722 -13.79 -6.58 -42.08
N GLU A 723 -14.35 -7.61 -42.73
CA GLU A 723 -15.26 -7.45 -43.88
C GLU A 723 -16.65 -6.95 -43.44
N THR A 724 -17.14 -7.40 -42.27
CA THR A 724 -18.40 -6.94 -41.69
C THR A 724 -18.28 -5.52 -41.15
N TYR A 725 -17.25 -5.26 -40.36
CA TYR A 725 -17.00 -4.02 -39.64
C TYR A 725 -15.86 -3.23 -40.29
N THR A 726 -16.12 -2.75 -41.51
CA THR A 726 -15.14 -2.04 -42.34
C THR A 726 -14.67 -0.72 -41.72
N GLY A 727 -15.50 -0.04 -40.91
CA GLY A 727 -15.07 1.14 -40.16
C GLY A 727 -14.02 0.78 -39.11
N ILE A 728 -14.24 -0.31 -38.37
CA ILE A 728 -13.28 -0.82 -37.37
C ILE A 728 -11.96 -1.24 -38.05
N ARG A 729 -12.04 -1.91 -39.20
CA ARG A 729 -10.87 -2.26 -40.02
C ARG A 729 -10.05 -1.02 -40.39
N ASP A 730 -10.68 0.01 -40.94
CA ASP A 730 -9.99 1.18 -41.46
C ASP A 730 -9.46 2.06 -40.31
N TYR A 731 -10.19 2.15 -39.20
CA TYR A 731 -9.71 2.74 -37.94
C TYR A 731 -8.47 2.03 -37.38
N VAL A 732 -8.43 0.69 -37.42
CA VAL A 732 -7.27 -0.12 -37.01
C VAL A 732 -6.02 0.22 -37.83
N TYR A 733 -6.12 0.27 -39.17
CA TYR A 733 -4.99 0.62 -40.02
C TYR A 733 -4.53 2.06 -39.78
N ASN A 734 -5.46 3.02 -39.73
CA ASN A 734 -5.15 4.43 -39.55
C ASN A 734 -4.52 4.72 -38.17
N GLN A 735 -4.99 4.09 -37.09
CA GLN A 735 -4.35 4.22 -35.77
C GLN A 735 -2.97 3.58 -35.71
N ARG A 736 -2.74 2.44 -36.38
CA ARG A 736 -1.41 1.83 -36.45
C ARG A 736 -0.38 2.78 -37.06
N GLU A 737 -0.72 3.41 -38.18
CA GLU A 737 0.13 4.42 -38.81
C GLU A 737 0.26 5.70 -37.97
N TRP A 738 -0.81 6.14 -37.31
CA TRP A 738 -0.74 7.28 -36.39
C TRP A 738 0.23 7.04 -35.22
N ILE A 739 0.17 5.86 -34.59
CA ILE A 739 1.07 5.45 -33.50
C ILE A 739 2.54 5.42 -33.98
N ILE A 740 2.80 4.94 -35.20
CA ILE A 740 4.14 4.85 -35.78
C ILE A 740 4.71 6.23 -36.12
N ASN A 741 3.90 7.11 -36.74
CA ASN A 741 4.37 8.38 -37.28
C ASN A 741 4.38 9.53 -36.26
N TYR A 742 3.47 9.54 -35.29
CA TYR A 742 3.33 10.63 -34.31
C TYR A 742 3.71 10.23 -32.87
N GLY A 743 3.76 8.94 -32.54
CA GLY A 743 4.22 8.48 -31.23
C GLY A 743 3.27 8.78 -30.05
N TYR A 744 2.01 9.09 -30.29
CA TYR A 744 0.98 9.24 -29.25
C TYR A 744 -0.42 8.88 -29.77
N VAL A 745 -1.37 8.71 -28.86
CA VAL A 745 -2.82 8.59 -29.15
C VAL A 745 -3.61 9.45 -28.17
N GLN A 746 -4.89 9.71 -28.47
CA GLN A 746 -5.78 10.49 -27.59
C GLN A 746 -7.17 9.84 -27.43
N THR A 747 -7.82 10.07 -26.29
CA THR A 747 -9.27 9.80 -26.12
C THR A 747 -10.12 10.87 -26.79
N LEU A 748 -11.42 10.62 -26.93
CA LEU A 748 -12.40 11.57 -27.48
C LEU A 748 -12.40 12.91 -26.72
N PHE A 749 -12.12 12.89 -25.42
CA PHE A 749 -12.07 14.06 -24.55
C PHE A 749 -10.63 14.61 -24.36
N GLY A 750 -9.68 14.15 -25.19
CA GLY A 750 -8.34 14.72 -25.33
C GLY A 750 -7.26 14.18 -24.39
N ARG A 751 -7.52 13.14 -23.57
CA ARG A 751 -6.46 12.51 -22.76
C ARG A 751 -5.40 11.93 -23.67
N VAL A 752 -4.14 12.26 -23.44
CA VAL A 752 -3.01 11.76 -24.24
C VAL A 752 -2.44 10.50 -23.62
N ARG A 753 -1.99 9.55 -24.45
CA ARG A 753 -0.99 8.55 -24.07
C ARG A 753 0.15 8.58 -25.10
N ARG A 754 1.39 8.69 -24.64
CA ARG A 754 2.59 8.63 -25.50
C ARG A 754 3.17 7.21 -25.56
N VAL A 755 3.84 6.95 -26.68
CA VAL A 755 4.63 5.73 -26.92
C VAL A 755 5.89 5.79 -26.07
N ASP A 756 6.27 4.65 -25.47
CA ASP A 756 7.61 4.43 -24.96
C ASP A 756 8.54 4.12 -26.16
N PRO A 757 9.48 5.01 -26.51
CA PRO A 757 10.30 4.85 -27.71
C PRO A 757 11.25 3.65 -27.62
N ILE A 758 11.68 3.27 -26.41
CA ILE A 758 12.57 2.13 -26.18
C ILE A 758 11.81 0.82 -26.41
N ARG A 759 10.58 0.73 -25.89
CA ARG A 759 9.70 -0.44 -26.13
C ARG A 759 9.21 -0.53 -27.57
N MET A 760 9.05 0.59 -28.27
CA MET A 760 8.63 0.65 -29.68
C MET A 760 9.77 0.27 -30.64
N ALA A 761 11.01 0.64 -30.32
CA ALA A 761 12.18 0.26 -31.12
C ALA A 761 12.50 -1.24 -31.06
N ASN A 762 12.19 -1.91 -29.96
CA ASN A 762 12.40 -3.35 -29.78
C ASN A 762 11.32 -4.20 -30.51
N PRO A 763 11.67 -4.99 -31.54
CA PRO A 763 10.70 -5.79 -32.31
C PRO A 763 9.85 -6.74 -31.47
N HIS A 764 10.40 -7.30 -30.38
CA HIS A 764 9.68 -8.26 -29.52
C HIS A 764 8.59 -7.60 -28.65
N SER A 765 8.66 -6.29 -28.42
CA SER A 765 7.63 -5.54 -27.69
C SER A 765 6.77 -4.64 -28.57
N ARG A 766 7.20 -4.34 -29.80
CA ARG A 766 6.55 -3.38 -30.72
C ARG A 766 5.05 -3.63 -30.89
N GLU A 767 4.64 -4.86 -31.21
CA GLU A 767 3.22 -5.20 -31.36
C GLU A 767 2.44 -5.11 -30.04
N SER A 768 3.06 -5.40 -28.89
CA SER A 768 2.41 -5.17 -27.59
C SER A 768 2.19 -3.68 -27.33
N VAL A 769 3.16 -2.83 -27.67
CA VAL A 769 3.03 -1.36 -27.57
C VAL A 769 1.92 -0.86 -28.50
N ILE A 770 1.88 -1.30 -29.76
CA ILE A 770 0.83 -0.91 -30.71
C ILE A 770 -0.56 -1.29 -30.19
N ARG A 771 -0.75 -2.50 -29.64
CA ARG A 771 -2.03 -2.90 -29.00
C ARG A 771 -2.36 -2.09 -27.76
N GLU A 772 -1.40 -1.88 -26.86
CA GLU A 772 -1.59 -1.06 -25.66
C GLU A 772 -1.99 0.39 -25.98
N MET A 773 -1.44 0.95 -27.06
CA MET A 773 -1.75 2.29 -27.55
C MET A 773 -3.13 2.31 -28.23
N PHE A 774 -3.40 1.38 -29.15
CA PHE A 774 -4.69 1.27 -29.84
C PHE A 774 -5.88 1.10 -28.87
N ASN A 775 -5.71 0.33 -27.80
CA ASN A 775 -6.76 0.12 -26.80
C ASN A 775 -7.08 1.40 -25.99
N MET A 776 -6.13 2.33 -25.85
CA MET A 776 -6.25 3.46 -24.92
C MET A 776 -7.34 4.48 -25.30
N PRO A 777 -7.50 4.94 -26.56
CA PRO A 777 -8.62 5.79 -26.97
C PRO A 777 -9.99 5.22 -26.60
N VAL A 778 -10.20 3.91 -26.79
CA VAL A 778 -11.47 3.24 -26.50
C VAL A 778 -11.69 3.12 -24.99
N GLN A 779 -10.75 2.49 -24.27
CA GLN A 779 -10.89 2.24 -22.84
C GLN A 779 -10.90 3.53 -22.00
N GLY A 780 -10.18 4.55 -22.46
CA GLY A 780 -10.12 5.86 -21.81
C GLY A 780 -11.34 6.72 -22.06
N THR A 781 -11.85 6.79 -23.30
CA THR A 781 -13.12 7.47 -23.58
C THR A 781 -14.27 6.84 -22.78
N ALA A 782 -14.32 5.51 -22.69
CA ALA A 782 -15.30 4.80 -21.88
C ALA A 782 -15.17 5.16 -20.38
N ALA A 783 -13.97 5.10 -19.81
CA ALA A 783 -13.71 5.50 -18.42
C ALA A 783 -14.08 6.97 -18.14
N GLU A 784 -13.87 7.85 -19.11
CA GLU A 784 -14.19 9.26 -19.02
C GLU A 784 -15.70 9.52 -19.04
N ILE A 785 -16.47 8.75 -19.82
CA ILE A 785 -17.94 8.83 -19.74
C ILE A 785 -18.43 8.37 -18.36
N ILE A 786 -17.90 7.28 -17.79
CA ILE A 786 -18.25 6.85 -16.43
C ILE A 786 -17.94 7.96 -15.40
N LYS A 787 -16.78 8.62 -15.50
CA LYS A 787 -16.47 9.77 -14.62
C LYS A 787 -17.41 10.96 -14.85
N LYS A 788 -17.81 11.26 -16.10
CA LYS A 788 -18.85 12.25 -16.39
C LYS A 788 -20.21 11.87 -15.78
N MET A 789 -20.54 10.57 -15.72
CA MET A 789 -21.74 10.07 -15.03
C MET A 789 -21.62 10.27 -13.51
N MET A 790 -20.49 9.91 -12.90
CA MET A 790 -20.23 10.13 -11.47
C MET A 790 -20.31 11.61 -11.06
N ALA A 791 -19.82 12.52 -11.91
CA ALA A 791 -19.88 13.96 -11.70
C ALA A 791 -21.30 14.56 -11.86
N ARG A 792 -22.28 13.79 -12.38
CA ARG A 792 -23.70 14.18 -12.45
C ARG A 792 -24.53 13.74 -11.24
N VAL A 793 -23.97 12.92 -10.36
CA VAL A 793 -24.70 12.28 -9.25
C VAL A 793 -24.20 12.67 -7.86
N VAL A 794 -23.53 13.81 -7.73
CA VAL A 794 -23.01 14.35 -6.44
C VAL A 794 -24.09 14.51 -5.34
N ASN A 795 -25.36 14.64 -5.72
CA ASN A 795 -26.50 14.72 -4.79
C ASN A 795 -27.18 13.36 -4.53
N TYR A 796 -26.56 12.24 -4.94
CA TYR A 796 -27.04 10.88 -4.77
C TYR A 796 -25.98 10.03 -4.07
N ASP A 797 -26.43 9.02 -3.34
CA ASP A 797 -25.59 8.31 -2.39
C ASP A 797 -24.79 7.18 -3.07
N LEU A 798 -23.84 7.57 -3.94
CA LEU A 798 -22.96 6.66 -4.68
C LEU A 798 -21.96 6.00 -3.72
N ARG A 799 -22.01 4.67 -3.58
CA ARG A 799 -21.15 3.91 -2.66
C ARG A 799 -20.05 3.11 -3.33
N ILE A 800 -20.31 2.58 -4.52
CA ILE A 800 -19.31 1.77 -5.26
C ILE A 800 -19.27 2.20 -6.73
N GLN A 801 -18.04 2.32 -7.26
CA GLN A 801 -17.78 2.34 -8.70
C GLN A 801 -16.94 1.11 -9.06
N VAL A 802 -17.47 0.24 -9.93
CA VAL A 802 -16.74 -0.93 -10.44
C VAL A 802 -16.98 -1.09 -11.93
N HIS A 803 -15.90 -1.09 -12.71
CA HIS A 803 -15.93 -1.23 -14.18
C HIS A 803 -16.79 -0.14 -14.85
N ASP A 804 -17.92 -0.52 -15.46
CA ASP A 804 -18.96 0.29 -16.07
C ASP A 804 -20.25 0.39 -15.22
N GLU A 805 -20.21 -0.12 -13.98
CA GLU A 805 -21.31 -0.14 -13.00
C GLU A 805 -21.09 0.91 -11.89
N MET A 806 -22.16 1.64 -11.55
CA MET A 806 -22.25 2.58 -10.42
C MET A 806 -23.35 2.11 -9.46
N ILE A 807 -23.07 1.99 -8.16
CA ILE A 807 -23.99 1.44 -7.15
C ILE A 807 -24.31 2.49 -6.09
N PHE A 808 -25.60 2.68 -5.82
CA PHE A 808 -26.19 3.71 -4.97
C PHE A 808 -26.99 3.11 -3.80
N ASP A 809 -26.91 3.77 -2.65
CA ASP A 809 -27.71 3.46 -1.47
C ASP A 809 -29.04 4.27 -1.48
N GLY A 810 -30.17 3.62 -1.19
CA GLY A 810 -31.51 4.19 -1.00
C GLY A 810 -32.18 4.96 -2.16
N LYS A 811 -31.45 5.58 -3.09
CA LYS A 811 -32.00 6.46 -4.15
C LYS A 811 -31.29 6.32 -5.49
N CYS A 812 -32.03 5.84 -6.50
CA CYS A 812 -31.58 5.87 -7.89
C CYS A 812 -31.57 7.31 -8.48
N PRO A 813 -30.50 7.72 -9.18
CA PRO A 813 -30.54 8.90 -10.05
C PRO A 813 -31.43 8.67 -11.29
N PRO A 814 -32.19 9.68 -11.75
CA PRO A 814 -32.96 9.58 -12.98
C PRO A 814 -32.04 9.57 -14.22
N ILE A 815 -32.32 8.67 -15.16
CA ILE A 815 -31.44 8.39 -16.31
C ILE A 815 -31.22 9.62 -17.22
N SER A 816 -32.14 10.59 -17.20
CA SER A 816 -32.00 11.86 -17.91
C SER A 816 -30.72 12.64 -17.56
N LEU A 817 -30.17 12.48 -16.35
CA LEU A 817 -28.91 13.12 -15.91
C LEU A 817 -27.70 12.70 -16.74
N PHE A 818 -27.76 11.56 -17.42
CA PHE A 818 -26.66 10.98 -18.21
C PHE A 818 -26.81 11.20 -19.72
N THR A 819 -27.86 11.92 -20.14
CA THR A 819 -28.02 12.32 -21.54
C THR A 819 -26.95 13.34 -21.95
N GLY A 820 -26.50 13.27 -23.21
CA GLY A 820 -25.50 14.18 -23.77
C GLY A 820 -24.09 14.09 -23.19
N LEU A 821 -23.76 13.03 -22.42
CA LEU A 821 -22.40 12.85 -21.89
C LEU A 821 -21.37 12.39 -22.94
N ALA A 822 -21.85 11.86 -24.06
CA ALA A 822 -21.05 11.53 -25.25
C ALA A 822 -21.82 11.97 -26.51
N PRO A 823 -21.17 12.13 -27.67
CA PRO A 823 -21.81 12.35 -28.97
C PRO A 823 -22.50 11.09 -29.55
N PHE A 824 -22.73 10.07 -28.71
CA PHE A 824 -23.44 8.83 -29.03
C PHE A 824 -24.24 8.36 -27.80
N GLU A 825 -25.25 7.52 -28.02
CA GLU A 825 -26.12 7.06 -26.94
C GLU A 825 -25.43 6.06 -26.00
N THR A 826 -25.50 6.39 -24.70
CA THR A 826 -25.02 5.60 -23.57
C THR A 826 -26.21 5.14 -22.71
N PRO A 827 -27.07 4.23 -23.22
CA PRO A 827 -28.21 3.72 -22.46
C PRO A 827 -27.71 2.94 -21.24
N LEU A 828 -28.44 3.09 -20.13
CA LEU A 828 -28.10 2.47 -18.85
C LEU A 828 -29.11 1.39 -18.49
N THR A 829 -28.63 0.23 -18.09
CA THR A 829 -29.45 -0.79 -17.44
C THR A 829 -29.59 -0.43 -15.96
N LEU A 830 -30.82 -0.26 -15.49
CA LEU A 830 -31.15 -0.13 -14.07
C LEU A 830 -31.29 -1.52 -13.45
N LYS A 831 -30.57 -1.76 -12.35
CA LYS A 831 -30.70 -2.98 -11.53
C LYS A 831 -31.06 -2.59 -10.09
N VAL A 832 -31.85 -3.41 -9.41
CA VAL A 832 -32.29 -3.15 -8.02
C VAL A 832 -32.31 -4.46 -7.23
N GLY A 833 -31.87 -4.42 -5.97
CA GLY A 833 -31.87 -5.56 -5.03
C GLY A 833 -31.80 -5.10 -3.57
N GLU A 834 -31.81 -6.05 -2.64
CA GLU A 834 -31.58 -5.79 -1.21
C GLU A 834 -30.07 -5.72 -0.89
N SER A 835 -29.22 -6.18 -1.82
CA SER A 835 -27.76 -6.18 -1.79
C SER A 835 -27.18 -5.83 -3.17
N TRP A 836 -25.85 -5.85 -3.30
CA TRP A 836 -25.18 -5.81 -4.62
C TRP A 836 -25.17 -7.18 -5.35
N GLY A 837 -25.52 -8.28 -4.68
CA GLY A 837 -25.44 -9.64 -5.24
C GLY A 837 -26.74 -10.20 -5.84
N ASP A 838 -27.90 -9.74 -5.37
CA ASP A 838 -29.23 -10.22 -5.79
C ASP A 838 -29.90 -9.35 -6.86
N MET A 839 -29.27 -8.22 -7.22
CA MET A 839 -29.80 -7.18 -8.09
C MET A 839 -30.38 -7.70 -9.41
N ARG A 840 -31.59 -7.24 -9.75
CA ARG A 840 -32.32 -7.64 -10.97
C ARG A 840 -32.55 -6.44 -11.88
N GLU A 841 -32.38 -6.64 -13.19
CA GLU A 841 -32.67 -5.62 -14.19
C GLU A 841 -34.15 -5.25 -14.22
N ILE A 842 -34.44 -3.95 -14.09
CA ILE A 842 -35.79 -3.38 -14.23
C ILE A 842 -35.90 -2.71 -15.59
N LYS A 843 -36.91 -3.11 -16.37
CA LYS A 843 -37.27 -2.41 -17.60
C LYS A 843 -37.91 -1.06 -17.27
N ILE A 844 -37.15 0.01 -17.50
CA ILE A 844 -37.64 1.39 -17.37
C ILE A 844 -38.86 1.57 -18.28
N GLY A 845 -40.02 1.84 -17.67
CA GLY A 845 -41.34 1.71 -18.30
C GLY A 845 -42.37 0.93 -17.48
N GLY A 846 -41.99 0.40 -16.31
CA GLY A 846 -42.90 -0.26 -15.36
C GLY A 846 -42.64 0.10 -13.90
N VAL A 847 -42.71 1.40 -13.59
CA VAL A 847 -42.83 1.99 -12.23
C VAL A 847 -43.81 3.15 -12.33
#